data_AF-A0A399UEP8-F1
#
_entry.id   AF-A0A399UEP8-F1
#
_cell.length_a   1.000
_cell.length_b   1.000
_cell.length_c   1.000
_cell.angle_alpha   90.00
_cell.angle_beta   90.00
_cell.angle_gamma   90.00
#
_symmetry.space_group_name_H-M   'P 1'
#
loop_
_entity.id
_entity.type
_entity.pdbx_description
1 polymer ?
#
loop_
_entity_poly.entity_id
_entity_poly.type
_entity_poly.pdbx_seq_one_letter_code
_entity_poly.pdbx_strand_id
1 'polypeptide(L)'
;MSGAPAKKRVLQTTVAAAAAGVVVFAPLAPAPSLAQAGAPVEIRIGANAGFTRIEFAGVVGARARVRQDGRTVVVRIGTTAAPDVSRLRVDPPKGLEKIETRAAQGATELVLTLAEGAGATSGSADGAVWLNLYAPARDGDGLRRSPVPIGGAVPVAAEAKGQQTIMRFDWSGPVGAAVFRRGEAVWAVFDHAARMQMKGEGLNGARWAAGPDFTAVRIPVEPGQAVAARAEGSTWVVTIGGTAPAPSGVDIERDDAVKASLTARMAGATRTVWLTDPMIGDRFAAVTALAPGKGLKVGRRTVDAGFLPTAHGLAVETPTDDLSVTADGDLVTVTRPRGLTLSSPTAGLERAAEGADAPRAASRPALIPADWSADAGEGGFIARHRGLQDAAERESGRAAEDPRAPIESRLAYARFLVGHGLGFEAVGVLNALIKQTPAMQGVAEVRGLRGAARASIGRFNEAEADFSSGALAGDPSTKVWQGYIAAQQGDWANARRLFAAGASVVDGFAPEWRARFGTAHAMAAVETGDADAARELLAYVFSQPNVSAPDQLTARLVQGRLFELDEKPERALAVYKAVARAPLDGIATPARLGIIKLEMAKGALKADAAAAQLEALKWRWRGDATELAVIRTLGELYLSQGRYREALTTLKTAGSKIVTLPGGDRLQADLDNAFRALFLEGAADGLQPVQALALFFDFRELTPVGADGDEMVRRLARRLIDVDLLDQAAELLKYQAENRLDGVAKAQVSTNLAAVYLMNRQPEEALKALWSSRTTLLPAAMNLERRALEARALMELGRYEHALEVLGKDASPAARDVRADILWKQQQWGAAAALYDQRLGDRWKETAVPLSEVEETRLIRAGAGYSLARDAGALTRLSKNYAGFAEGARSPGAIRVALAGLDGGDSGRPQDFAALSAGADAYAGWIAQTKAEFRAKTGAGQ
;
A
#
# COMPACT_ATOMS: atom_id res chain seq x y z
N MET A 1 12.34 61.38 9.72
CA MET A 1 12.19 61.68 11.15
C MET A 1 12.13 60.36 11.92
N SER A 2 12.95 60.27 12.98
CA SER A 2 13.00 59.25 14.05
C SER A 2 13.23 57.77 13.70
N GLY A 3 14.35 57.21 14.20
CA GLY A 3 14.55 55.77 14.30
C GLY A 3 15.98 55.33 14.66
N ALA A 4 16.43 55.56 15.90
CA ALA A 4 17.56 54.88 16.58
C ALA A 4 17.42 55.11 18.10
N PRO A 5 17.83 54.20 19.03
CA PRO A 5 19.27 53.96 19.34
C PRO A 5 19.66 52.54 19.86
N ALA A 6 20.91 52.07 19.64
CA ALA A 6 22.07 51.88 20.58
C ALA A 6 22.31 50.41 21.04
N LYS A 7 23.45 49.75 20.69
CA LYS A 7 24.82 49.68 21.33
C LYS A 7 24.78 49.14 22.78
N LYS A 8 25.56 48.16 23.28
CA LYS A 8 26.98 47.69 23.15
C LYS A 8 27.06 46.35 23.97
N ARG A 9 28.00 45.40 23.83
CA ARG A 9 29.43 45.46 24.23
C ARG A 9 30.14 44.12 23.90
N VAL A 10 31.40 44.22 23.52
CA VAL A 10 32.39 43.15 23.30
C VAL A 10 33.37 43.14 24.48
N LEU A 11 33.93 41.97 24.81
CA LEU A 11 35.25 41.84 25.45
C LEU A 11 35.98 40.61 24.86
N GLN A 12 37.21 40.86 24.40
CA GLN A 12 38.20 39.91 23.87
C GLN A 12 39.12 39.42 24.99
N THR A 13 39.80 38.26 24.78
CA THR A 13 41.29 38.02 24.87
C THR A 13 41.58 36.50 24.82
N THR A 14 42.19 35.94 23.74
CA THR A 14 43.63 35.56 23.51
C THR A 14 44.19 34.46 24.43
N VAL A 15 45.07 33.50 24.09
CA VAL A 15 45.70 32.88 22.88
C VAL A 15 46.51 31.66 23.40
N ALA A 16 46.57 30.57 22.60
CA ALA A 16 47.56 29.47 22.47
C ALA A 16 47.97 28.56 23.66
N ALA A 17 47.91 27.23 23.44
CA ALA A 17 49.08 26.37 23.17
C ALA A 17 48.67 24.91 22.92
N ALA A 18 49.42 24.23 22.05
CA ALA A 18 49.20 22.90 21.52
C ALA A 18 49.45 21.75 22.52
N ALA A 19 48.70 20.66 22.40
CA ALA A 19 49.14 19.31 22.77
C ALA A 19 48.39 18.28 21.93
N ALA A 20 49.12 17.50 21.14
CA ALA A 20 48.63 16.33 20.44
C ALA A 20 48.23 15.26 21.47
N GLY A 21 47.01 14.73 21.36
CA GLY A 21 46.51 13.66 22.21
C GLY A 21 45.45 12.87 21.45
N VAL A 22 45.80 11.64 21.10
CA VAL A 22 44.92 10.63 20.52
C VAL A 22 43.71 10.42 21.43
N VAL A 23 42.51 10.74 20.96
CA VAL A 23 41.25 10.39 21.64
C VAL A 23 40.59 9.26 20.86
N VAL A 24 40.63 8.07 21.45
CA VAL A 24 39.79 6.93 21.11
C VAL A 24 38.34 7.31 21.44
N PHE A 25 37.48 7.45 20.42
CA PHE A 25 36.05 7.62 20.63
C PHE A 25 35.42 6.27 20.97
N ALA A 26 35.04 6.09 22.24
CA ALA A 26 34.02 5.12 22.64
C ALA A 26 32.64 5.59 22.11
N PRO A 27 31.73 4.67 21.75
CA PRO A 27 30.43 5.05 21.21
C PRO A 27 29.56 5.63 22.33
N LEU A 28 29.18 6.90 22.18
CA LEU A 28 28.14 7.53 22.98
C LEU A 28 26.79 6.86 22.66
N ALA A 29 26.14 6.32 23.68
CA ALA A 29 24.76 5.87 23.59
C ALA A 29 23.84 7.06 23.24
N PRO A 30 22.84 6.90 22.35
CA PRO A 30 21.95 7.99 22.00
C PRO A 30 21.04 8.34 23.19
N ALA A 31 20.96 9.64 23.50
CA ALA A 31 19.95 10.19 24.40
C ALA A 31 18.54 9.98 23.82
N PRO A 32 17.51 9.75 24.66
CA PRO A 32 16.15 9.48 24.19
C PRO A 32 15.57 10.77 23.58
N SER A 33 15.24 10.72 22.29
CA SER A 33 14.45 11.77 21.65
C SER A 33 13.04 11.78 22.24
N LEU A 34 12.57 12.97 22.62
CA LEU A 34 11.19 13.22 23.00
C LEU A 34 10.27 12.77 21.86
N ALA A 35 9.34 11.87 22.18
CA ALA A 35 8.41 11.26 21.26
C ALA A 35 7.57 12.32 20.53
N GLN A 36 7.80 12.45 19.23
CA GLN A 36 6.91 13.12 18.30
C GLN A 36 5.57 12.37 18.30
N ALA A 37 4.46 13.09 18.47
CA ALA A 37 3.11 12.53 18.56
C ALA A 37 2.85 11.58 17.37
N GLY A 38 2.60 10.32 17.71
CA GLY A 38 2.74 9.19 16.79
C GLY A 38 1.72 9.20 15.66
N ALA A 39 2.21 8.98 14.43
CA ALA A 39 1.38 8.41 13.38
C ALA A 39 0.73 7.10 13.92
N PRO A 40 -0.58 6.89 13.69
CA PRO A 40 -1.26 5.69 14.19
C PRO A 40 -0.60 4.44 13.61
N VAL A 41 -0.42 3.41 14.43
CA VAL A 41 0.01 2.10 13.94
C VAL A 41 -1.05 1.60 12.97
N GLU A 42 -0.65 1.41 11.72
CA GLU A 42 -1.53 0.92 10.67
C GLU A 42 -1.57 -0.61 10.76
N ILE A 43 -2.76 -1.17 10.94
CA ILE A 43 -2.95 -2.63 10.95
C ILE A 43 -3.35 -3.06 9.54
N ARG A 44 -2.47 -3.79 8.86
CA ARG A 44 -2.74 -4.37 7.54
C ARG A 44 -3.07 -5.85 7.69
N ILE A 45 -4.04 -6.33 6.93
CA ILE A 45 -4.47 -7.73 6.97
C ILE A 45 -4.40 -8.30 5.56
N GLY A 46 -3.60 -9.34 5.37
CA GLY A 46 -3.48 -10.07 4.10
C GLY A 46 -3.76 -11.54 4.34
N ALA A 47 -4.71 -12.12 3.61
CA ALA A 47 -5.05 -13.54 3.74
C ALA A 47 -4.70 -14.30 2.46
N ASN A 48 -4.13 -15.50 2.62
CA ASN A 48 -4.00 -16.48 1.55
C ASN A 48 -4.70 -17.79 1.96
N ALA A 49 -4.57 -18.84 1.14
CA ALA A 49 -5.23 -20.11 1.40
C ALA A 49 -4.73 -20.84 2.67
N GLY A 50 -3.51 -20.55 3.14
CA GLY A 50 -2.86 -21.23 4.26
C GLY A 50 -2.84 -20.46 5.58
N PHE A 51 -2.83 -19.12 5.56
CA PHE A 51 -2.81 -18.29 6.76
C PHE A 51 -3.33 -16.86 6.51
N THR A 52 -3.70 -16.18 7.59
CA THR A 52 -4.02 -14.75 7.60
C THR A 52 -2.91 -13.99 8.30
N ARG A 53 -2.21 -13.11 7.59
CA ARG A 53 -1.20 -12.23 8.16
C ARG A 53 -1.84 -10.93 8.65
N ILE A 54 -1.52 -10.56 9.89
CA ILE A 54 -1.80 -9.25 10.49
C ILE A 54 -0.46 -8.53 10.64
N GLU A 55 -0.26 -7.41 9.97
CA GLU A 55 0.95 -6.60 10.05
C GLU A 55 0.66 -5.31 10.83
N PHE A 56 1.55 -5.00 11.76
CA PHE A 56 1.58 -3.74 12.51
C PHE A 56 2.63 -2.84 11.86
N ALA A 57 2.19 -2.04 10.89
CA ALA A 57 3.04 -1.20 10.07
C ALA A 57 3.25 0.21 10.65
N GLY A 58 4.31 0.88 10.20
CA GLY A 58 4.72 2.21 10.65
C GLY A 58 5.83 2.19 11.70
N VAL A 59 6.48 3.35 11.93
CA VAL A 59 7.69 3.50 12.78
C VAL A 59 7.51 2.94 14.19
N VAL A 60 6.30 3.04 14.74
CA VAL A 60 5.93 2.51 16.06
C VAL A 60 5.59 1.01 15.99
N GLY A 61 4.90 0.57 14.93
CA GLY A 61 4.59 -0.85 14.68
C GLY A 61 5.84 -1.71 14.47
N ALA A 62 6.86 -1.16 13.81
CA ALA A 62 8.20 -1.75 13.63
C ALA A 62 8.92 -2.12 14.94
N ARG A 63 8.54 -1.47 16.05
CA ARG A 63 9.13 -1.66 17.38
C ARG A 63 8.25 -2.50 18.31
N ALA A 64 7.14 -3.05 17.80
CA ALA A 64 6.24 -3.87 18.59
C ALA A 64 6.93 -5.17 19.03
N ARG A 65 6.59 -5.66 20.23
CA ARG A 65 7.07 -6.94 20.75
C ARG A 65 5.91 -7.91 20.87
N VAL A 66 6.09 -9.12 20.35
CA VAL A 66 5.07 -10.17 20.40
C VAL A 66 5.48 -11.21 21.43
N ARG A 67 4.55 -11.56 22.32
CA ARG A 67 4.69 -12.68 23.26
C ARG A 67 3.48 -13.58 23.13
N GLN A 68 3.70 -14.88 22.95
CA GLN A 68 2.64 -15.86 22.90
C GLN A 68 2.64 -16.72 24.16
N ASP A 69 1.45 -16.94 24.72
CA ASP A 69 1.19 -17.78 25.88
C ASP A 69 -0.05 -18.63 25.60
N GLY A 70 0.16 -19.88 25.18
CA GLY A 70 -0.89 -20.78 24.70
C GLY A 70 -1.70 -20.17 23.55
N ARG A 71 -3.01 -19.98 23.79
CA ARG A 71 -3.97 -19.38 22.85
C ARG A 71 -3.97 -17.85 22.86
N THR A 72 -3.17 -17.21 23.72
CA THR A 72 -3.13 -15.75 23.82
C THR A 72 -1.86 -15.21 23.21
N VAL A 73 -1.98 -14.31 22.24
CA VAL A 73 -0.87 -13.56 21.66
C VAL A 73 -0.98 -12.11 22.12
N VAL A 74 0.03 -11.63 22.84
CA VAL A 74 0.12 -10.24 23.31
C VAL A 74 1.10 -9.48 22.43
N VAL A 75 0.60 -8.46 21.74
CA VAL A 75 1.42 -7.53 20.93
C VAL A 75 1.54 -6.22 21.70
N ARG A 76 2.72 -5.95 22.23
CA ARG A 76 3.03 -4.72 22.96
C ARG A 76 3.61 -3.67 22.01
N ILE A 77 2.92 -2.55 21.88
CA ILE A 77 3.27 -1.45 20.99
C ILE A 77 3.69 -0.24 21.84
N GLY A 78 4.86 0.33 21.56
CA GLY A 78 5.45 1.45 22.32
C GLY A 78 4.78 2.82 22.09
N THR A 79 3.45 2.88 22.18
CA THR A 79 2.66 4.12 22.10
C THR A 79 1.47 4.04 23.05
N THR A 80 1.03 5.19 23.58
CA THR A 80 -0.16 5.32 24.41
C THR A 80 -1.45 5.52 23.60
N ALA A 81 -1.34 5.77 22.28
CA ALA A 81 -2.48 5.84 21.37
C ALA A 81 -2.87 4.44 20.90
N ALA A 82 -4.08 3.99 21.24
CA ALA A 82 -4.56 2.67 20.85
C ALA A 82 -4.76 2.56 19.33
N PRO A 83 -4.18 1.55 18.65
CA PRO A 83 -4.46 1.29 17.24
C PRO A 83 -5.93 0.95 17.02
N ASP A 84 -6.48 1.31 15.86
CA ASP A 84 -7.85 0.95 15.51
C ASP A 84 -7.96 -0.56 15.19
N VAL A 85 -8.52 -1.32 16.13
CA VAL A 85 -8.81 -2.76 15.98
C VAL A 85 -10.27 -3.04 15.66
N SER A 86 -11.07 -2.01 15.33
CA SER A 86 -12.52 -2.15 15.14
C SER A 86 -12.85 -3.17 14.06
N ARG A 87 -12.08 -3.22 12.96
CA ARG A 87 -12.25 -4.22 11.90
C ARG A 87 -11.99 -5.65 12.37
N LEU A 88 -10.90 -5.87 13.12
CA LEU A 88 -10.56 -7.18 13.71
C LEU A 88 -11.57 -7.64 14.77
N ARG A 89 -12.32 -6.70 15.37
CA ARG A 89 -13.35 -7.00 16.38
C ARG A 89 -14.72 -7.29 15.75
N VAL A 90 -15.05 -6.61 14.65
CA VAL A 90 -16.33 -6.76 13.94
C VAL A 90 -16.32 -7.97 12.99
N ASP A 91 -15.19 -8.23 12.32
CA ASP A 91 -14.98 -9.36 11.42
C ASP A 91 -13.60 -9.99 11.67
N PRO A 92 -13.45 -10.83 12.72
CA PRO A 92 -12.16 -11.42 13.05
C PRO A 92 -11.69 -12.37 11.94
N PRO A 93 -10.45 -12.21 11.44
CA PRO A 93 -9.91 -13.09 10.42
C PRO A 93 -9.76 -14.54 10.91
N LYS A 94 -9.74 -15.49 9.97
CA LYS A 94 -9.64 -16.91 10.32
C LYS A 94 -8.40 -17.21 11.17
N GLY A 95 -8.60 -17.85 12.33
CA GLY A 95 -7.57 -18.12 13.33
C GLY A 95 -7.59 -17.15 14.52
N LEU A 96 -8.33 -16.04 14.44
CA LEU A 96 -8.57 -15.11 15.55
C LEU A 96 -9.99 -15.29 16.09
N GLU A 97 -10.13 -15.47 17.41
CA GLU A 97 -11.42 -15.56 18.09
C GLU A 97 -11.84 -14.20 18.67
N LYS A 98 -10.89 -13.50 19.29
CA LYS A 98 -11.14 -12.22 19.95
C LYS A 98 -9.89 -11.36 19.96
N ILE A 99 -10.06 -10.04 19.95
CA ILE A 99 -8.99 -9.08 20.23
C ILE A 99 -9.45 -8.05 21.26
N GLU A 100 -8.58 -7.76 22.22
CA GLU A 100 -8.78 -6.76 23.27
C GLU A 100 -7.60 -5.79 23.29
N THR A 101 -7.86 -4.54 23.67
CA THR A 101 -6.81 -3.53 23.86
C THR A 101 -6.68 -3.22 25.35
N ARG A 102 -5.46 -3.31 25.90
CA ARG A 102 -5.13 -2.99 27.29
C ARG A 102 -4.11 -1.86 27.34
N ALA A 103 -4.34 -0.90 28.23
CA ALA A 103 -3.36 0.15 28.52
C ALA A 103 -2.26 -0.40 29.43
N ALA A 104 -0.99 -0.17 29.06
CA ALA A 104 0.19 -0.50 29.87
C ALA A 104 1.07 0.76 30.04
N GLN A 105 1.94 0.81 31.06
CA GLN A 105 2.81 1.98 31.26
C GLN A 105 3.70 2.24 30.04
N GLY A 106 3.45 3.36 29.37
CA GLY A 106 4.17 3.82 28.16
C GLY A 106 3.91 2.98 26.90
N ALA A 107 2.89 2.12 26.89
CA ALA A 107 2.61 1.20 25.77
C ALA A 107 1.13 0.81 25.70
N THR A 108 0.70 0.34 24.53
CA THR A 108 -0.60 -0.29 24.33
C THR A 108 -0.37 -1.78 24.06
N GLU A 109 -1.07 -2.65 24.77
CA GLU A 109 -1.02 -4.10 24.57
C GLU A 109 -2.29 -4.55 23.84
N LEU A 110 -2.12 -5.16 22.67
CA LEU A 110 -3.19 -5.86 21.97
C LEU A 110 -3.15 -7.32 22.38
N VAL A 111 -4.24 -7.82 22.96
CA VAL A 111 -4.38 -9.20 23.42
C VAL A 111 -5.28 -9.94 22.44
N LEU A 112 -4.67 -10.76 21.60
CA LEU A 112 -5.32 -11.58 20.58
C LEU A 112 -5.55 -12.98 21.16
N THR A 113 -6.81 -13.40 21.24
CA THR A 113 -7.18 -14.78 21.58
C THR A 113 -7.36 -15.56 20.29
N LEU A 114 -6.54 -16.58 20.10
CA LEU A 114 -6.58 -17.48 18.95
C LEU A 114 -7.78 -18.42 19.06
N ALA A 115 -8.40 -18.69 17.90
CA ALA A 115 -9.47 -19.69 17.80
C ALA A 115 -8.98 -21.08 18.21
N GLU A 116 -9.90 -21.95 18.61
CA GLU A 116 -9.56 -23.30 19.07
C GLU A 116 -8.88 -24.11 17.95
N GLY A 117 -7.67 -24.63 18.23
CA GLY A 117 -6.84 -25.32 17.23
C GLY A 117 -6.10 -24.40 16.23
N ALA A 118 -6.20 -23.07 16.37
CA ALA A 118 -5.44 -22.12 15.55
C ALA A 118 -3.99 -21.98 16.02
N GLY A 119 -3.08 -21.85 15.07
CA GLY A 119 -1.67 -21.55 15.33
C GLY A 119 -1.34 -20.09 15.04
N ALA A 120 -0.28 -19.57 15.65
CA ALA A 120 0.25 -18.26 15.30
C ALA A 120 1.78 -18.29 15.20
N THR A 121 2.34 -17.59 14.21
CA THR A 121 3.77 -17.30 14.14
C THR A 121 3.97 -15.80 13.98
N SER A 122 5.02 -15.26 14.58
CA SER A 122 5.34 -13.83 14.49
C SER A 122 6.73 -13.61 13.94
N GLY A 123 6.94 -12.51 13.23
CA GLY A 123 8.24 -12.09 12.76
C GLY A 123 8.30 -10.60 12.47
N SER A 124 9.47 -10.16 11.99
CA SER A 124 9.70 -8.78 11.58
C SER A 124 10.28 -8.79 10.16
N ALA A 125 9.66 -8.06 9.26
CA ALA A 125 10.13 -7.87 7.88
C ALA A 125 9.68 -6.48 7.40
N ASP A 126 10.46 -5.85 6.53
CA ASP A 126 10.11 -4.58 5.84
C ASP A 126 9.61 -3.45 6.76
N GLY A 127 10.20 -3.33 7.96
CA GLY A 127 9.83 -2.28 8.92
C GLY A 127 8.45 -2.46 9.56
N ALA A 128 7.89 -3.66 9.54
CA ALA A 128 6.66 -4.02 10.24
C ALA A 128 6.84 -5.30 11.07
N VAL A 129 6.14 -5.37 12.20
CA VAL A 129 5.99 -6.61 12.97
C VAL A 129 4.73 -7.29 12.48
N TRP A 130 4.83 -8.56 12.12
CA TRP A 130 3.70 -9.31 11.57
C TRP A 130 3.38 -10.54 12.40
N LEU A 131 2.11 -10.95 12.34
CA LEU A 131 1.54 -12.12 12.98
C LEU A 131 0.78 -12.93 11.93
N ASN A 132 1.27 -14.12 11.59
CA ASN A 132 0.54 -15.07 10.77
C ASN A 132 -0.37 -15.91 11.66
N LEU A 133 -1.66 -15.82 11.41
CA LEU A 133 -2.70 -16.64 12.02
C LEU A 133 -3.03 -17.79 11.09
N TYR A 134 -2.80 -19.00 11.56
CA TYR A 134 -3.16 -20.21 10.85
C TYR A 134 -4.53 -20.62 11.37
N ALA A 135 -5.53 -20.51 10.50
CA ALA A 135 -6.84 -21.05 10.80
C ALA A 135 -6.71 -22.54 11.15
N PRO A 136 -7.50 -23.06 12.11
CA PRO A 136 -7.62 -24.51 12.22
C PRO A 136 -8.05 -25.02 10.85
N ALA A 137 -7.37 -26.06 10.34
CA ALA A 137 -7.57 -26.56 9.00
C ALA A 137 -9.09 -26.64 8.70
N ARG A 138 -9.53 -26.04 7.59
CA ARG A 138 -10.91 -26.22 7.13
C ARG A 138 -11.08 -27.70 6.82
N ASP A 139 -11.70 -28.40 7.73
CA ASP A 139 -12.27 -29.71 7.50
C ASP A 139 -13.39 -29.55 6.47
N GLY A 140 -12.99 -29.65 5.20
CA GLY A 140 -13.88 -29.92 4.08
C GLY A 140 -14.45 -31.32 4.26
N ASP A 141 -15.62 -31.33 4.87
CA ASP A 141 -16.75 -32.26 4.83
C ASP A 141 -16.53 -33.77 5.06
N GLY A 142 -17.47 -34.30 5.82
CA GLY A 142 -17.49 -35.64 6.37
C GLY A 142 -17.04 -35.60 7.82
N LEU A 143 -17.97 -35.89 8.75
CA LEU A 143 -17.67 -36.42 10.08
C LEU A 143 -16.40 -37.27 9.99
N ARG A 144 -15.22 -36.70 10.31
CA ARG A 144 -13.97 -37.46 10.33
C ARG A 144 -14.10 -38.36 11.54
N ARG A 145 -14.69 -39.52 11.31
CA ARG A 145 -14.41 -40.70 12.11
C ARG A 145 -12.89 -40.70 12.26
N SER A 146 -12.42 -40.71 13.51
CA SER A 146 -11.01 -40.85 13.80
C SER A 146 -10.43 -41.90 12.84
N PRO A 147 -9.29 -41.65 12.18
CA PRO A 147 -8.69 -42.66 11.34
C PRO A 147 -8.27 -43.89 12.17
N VAL A 148 -8.24 -43.75 13.50
CA VAL A 148 -8.14 -44.87 14.44
C VAL A 148 -9.49 -45.60 14.55
N PRO A 149 -9.54 -46.93 14.37
CA PRO A 149 -10.76 -47.71 14.56
C PRO A 149 -11.42 -47.52 15.93
N ILE A 150 -12.74 -47.71 15.98
CA ILE A 150 -13.53 -47.71 17.22
C ILE A 150 -12.94 -48.75 18.18
N GLY A 151 -12.49 -48.31 19.36
CA GLY A 151 -11.71 -49.12 20.30
C GLY A 151 -10.21 -48.77 20.37
N GLY A 152 -9.76 -47.75 19.63
CA GLY A 152 -8.41 -47.17 19.77
C GLY A 152 -7.28 -48.05 19.26
N ALA A 153 -7.61 -49.12 18.52
CA ALA A 153 -6.68 -50.16 18.15
C ALA A 153 -6.81 -50.54 16.67
N VAL A 154 -5.69 -50.50 15.95
CA VAL A 154 -5.59 -50.80 14.52
C VAL A 154 -5.32 -52.30 14.34
N PRO A 155 -6.20 -53.05 13.64
CA PRO A 155 -5.90 -54.41 13.22
C PRO A 155 -4.68 -54.42 12.29
N VAL A 156 -3.71 -55.27 12.60
CA VAL A 156 -2.56 -55.52 11.75
C VAL A 156 -2.53 -57.00 11.40
N ALA A 157 -2.87 -57.31 10.14
CA ALA A 157 -2.81 -58.67 9.61
C ALA A 157 -1.49 -58.88 8.87
N ALA A 158 -0.77 -59.94 9.22
CA ALA A 158 0.45 -60.34 8.55
C ALA A 158 0.29 -61.72 7.89
N GLU A 159 0.74 -61.83 6.64
CA GLU A 159 0.72 -63.09 5.89
C GLU A 159 2.10 -63.33 5.28
N ALA A 160 2.65 -64.52 5.50
CA ALA A 160 3.84 -65.00 4.81
C ALA A 160 3.43 -65.66 3.50
N LYS A 161 3.84 -65.08 2.36
CA LYS A 161 3.56 -65.61 1.03
C LYS A 161 4.87 -65.82 0.27
N GLY A 162 5.34 -67.08 0.23
CA GLY A 162 6.64 -67.41 -0.33
C GLY A 162 7.79 -66.75 0.46
N GLN A 163 8.69 -66.03 -0.22
CA GLN A 163 9.75 -65.23 0.42
C GLN A 163 9.33 -63.80 0.78
N GLN A 164 8.03 -63.51 0.81
CA GLN A 164 7.50 -62.17 1.13
C GLN A 164 6.67 -62.22 2.40
N THR A 165 6.82 -61.21 3.24
CA THR A 165 5.91 -60.92 4.35
C THR A 165 5.10 -59.68 3.99
N ILE A 166 3.78 -59.81 3.98
CA ILE A 166 2.85 -58.72 3.68
C ILE A 166 2.11 -58.35 4.97
N MET A 167 2.23 -57.09 5.38
CA MET A 167 1.59 -56.55 6.57
C MET A 167 0.56 -55.49 6.17
N ARG A 168 -0.68 -55.68 6.60
CA ARG A 168 -1.81 -54.78 6.34
C ARG A 168 -2.21 -54.07 7.62
N PHE A 169 -2.12 -52.75 7.63
CA PHE A 169 -2.50 -51.88 8.74
C PHE A 169 -3.84 -51.22 8.40
N ASP A 170 -4.92 -51.73 8.99
CA ASP A 170 -6.29 -51.36 8.62
C ASP A 170 -6.80 -50.15 9.41
N TRP A 171 -6.44 -48.95 8.95
CA TRP A 171 -6.97 -47.70 9.50
C TRP A 171 -8.40 -47.42 9.00
N SER A 172 -9.18 -46.68 9.79
CA SER A 172 -10.55 -46.25 9.47
C SER A 172 -10.62 -44.98 8.62
N GLY A 173 -9.48 -44.35 8.33
CA GLY A 173 -9.36 -43.16 7.49
C GLY A 173 -7.91 -42.96 7.00
N PRO A 174 -7.66 -41.96 6.14
CA PRO A 174 -6.31 -41.68 5.64
C PRO A 174 -5.35 -41.29 6.77
N VAL A 175 -4.17 -41.93 6.80
CA VAL A 175 -3.11 -41.70 7.79
C VAL A 175 -1.79 -41.50 7.07
N GLY A 176 -1.01 -40.50 7.48
CA GLY A 176 0.32 -40.28 6.92
C GLY A 176 1.29 -41.33 7.45
N ALA A 177 2.13 -41.87 6.57
CA ALA A 177 3.11 -42.89 6.93
C ALA A 177 4.53 -42.53 6.50
N ALA A 178 5.51 -43.14 7.15
CA ALA A 178 6.90 -43.22 6.71
C ALA A 178 7.37 -44.66 6.88
N VAL A 179 7.83 -45.28 5.79
CA VAL A 179 8.27 -46.68 5.77
C VAL A 179 9.67 -46.77 5.18
N PHE A 180 10.61 -47.25 5.98
CA PHE A 180 12.02 -47.29 5.61
C PHE A 180 12.77 -48.37 6.37
N ARG A 181 13.92 -48.75 5.82
CA ARG A 181 14.84 -49.67 6.48
C ARG A 181 15.87 -48.89 7.27
N ARG A 182 16.13 -49.32 8.51
CA ARG A 182 17.21 -48.80 9.35
C ARG A 182 17.85 -49.97 10.11
N GLY A 183 19.12 -50.21 9.84
CA GLY A 183 19.84 -51.39 10.35
C GLY A 183 19.17 -52.71 9.93
N GLU A 184 18.97 -53.59 10.90
CA GLU A 184 18.32 -54.91 10.76
C GLU A 184 16.80 -54.86 10.98
N ALA A 185 16.19 -53.69 10.83
CA ALA A 185 14.74 -53.54 10.96
C ALA A 185 14.12 -52.65 9.88
N VAL A 186 12.87 -52.93 9.57
CA VAL A 186 11.96 -52.04 8.86
C VAL A 186 11.15 -51.27 9.88
N TRP A 187 11.11 -49.96 9.71
CA TRP A 187 10.28 -49.06 10.49
C TRP A 187 9.08 -48.65 9.65
N ALA A 188 7.89 -48.78 10.23
CA ALA A 188 6.65 -48.19 9.74
C ALA A 188 6.14 -47.20 10.80
N VAL A 189 6.18 -45.92 10.47
CA VAL A 189 5.79 -44.82 11.37
C VAL A 189 4.53 -44.17 10.83
N PHE A 190 3.55 -43.96 11.69
CA PHE A 190 2.25 -43.37 11.36
C PHE A 190 2.01 -42.13 12.21
N ASP A 191 1.45 -41.07 11.63
CA ASP A 191 1.21 -39.77 12.28
C ASP A 191 -0.02 -39.70 13.20
N HIS A 192 -0.49 -40.85 13.67
CA HIS A 192 -1.59 -40.99 14.61
C HIS A 192 -1.24 -42.00 15.71
N ALA A 193 -1.61 -41.69 16.96
CA ALA A 193 -1.46 -42.59 18.09
C ALA A 193 -2.56 -43.65 18.11
N ALA A 194 -2.19 -44.93 18.05
CA ALA A 194 -3.10 -46.06 18.14
C ALA A 194 -2.40 -47.32 18.66
N ARG A 195 -3.17 -48.21 19.29
CA ARG A 195 -2.68 -49.54 19.69
C ARG A 195 -2.62 -50.47 18.47
N MET A 196 -1.51 -51.15 18.22
CA MET A 196 -1.43 -52.10 17.11
C MET A 196 -1.82 -53.51 17.57
N GLN A 197 -2.87 -54.08 16.97
CA GLN A 197 -3.28 -55.47 17.19
C GLN A 197 -2.66 -56.36 16.13
N MET A 198 -1.41 -56.79 16.37
CA MET A 198 -0.66 -57.61 15.40
C MET A 198 -1.05 -59.08 15.50
N LYS A 199 -1.52 -59.67 14.38
CA LYS A 199 -1.86 -61.08 14.23
C LYS A 199 -1.38 -61.62 12.88
N GLY A 200 -0.87 -62.85 12.86
CA GLY A 200 -0.45 -63.53 11.64
C GLY A 200 1.00 -64.00 11.63
N GLU A 201 1.41 -64.65 10.56
CA GLU A 201 2.76 -65.19 10.36
C GLU A 201 3.72 -64.10 9.86
N GLY A 202 5.00 -64.16 10.25
CA GLY A 202 6.01 -63.15 9.87
C GLY A 202 6.15 -61.96 10.83
N LEU A 203 5.49 -62.00 12.01
CA LEU A 203 5.57 -60.95 13.04
C LEU A 203 6.63 -61.22 14.13
N ASN A 204 7.49 -62.22 13.95
CA ASN A 204 8.46 -62.65 14.97
C ASN A 204 9.40 -61.49 15.36
N GLY A 205 9.31 -61.06 16.62
CA GLY A 205 10.10 -59.95 17.14
C GLY A 205 9.64 -58.55 16.72
N ALA A 206 8.53 -58.42 15.97
CA ALA A 206 7.93 -57.13 15.66
C ALA A 206 7.41 -56.48 16.95
N ARG A 207 7.71 -55.20 17.13
CA ARG A 207 7.29 -54.40 18.29
C ARG A 207 6.73 -53.08 17.83
N TRP A 208 5.77 -52.54 18.57
CA TRP A 208 5.23 -51.21 18.32
C TRP A 208 5.24 -50.38 19.58
N ALA A 209 5.29 -49.06 19.41
CA ALA A 209 5.16 -48.09 20.48
C ALA A 209 4.32 -46.91 19.97
N ALA A 210 3.37 -46.45 20.80
CA ALA A 210 2.62 -45.24 20.54
C ALA A 210 3.26 -44.08 21.32
N GLY A 211 3.53 -42.99 20.61
CA GLY A 211 3.81 -41.69 21.20
C GLY A 211 2.52 -40.92 21.49
N PRO A 212 2.64 -39.63 21.89
CA PRO A 212 1.47 -38.78 22.14
C PRO A 212 0.53 -38.67 20.94
N ASP A 213 1.10 -38.65 19.75
CA ASP A 213 0.42 -38.32 18.51
C ASP A 213 0.88 -39.17 17.31
N PHE A 214 1.70 -40.21 17.52
CA PHE A 214 2.20 -41.09 16.47
C PHE A 214 2.25 -42.54 16.93
N THR A 215 2.40 -43.47 15.99
CA THR A 215 2.72 -44.88 16.29
C THR A 215 3.87 -45.36 15.42
N ALA A 216 4.87 -46.00 16.01
CA ALA A 216 5.99 -46.59 15.31
C ALA A 216 5.98 -48.10 15.48
N VAL A 217 6.15 -48.84 14.39
CA VAL A 217 6.26 -50.30 14.34
C VAL A 217 7.64 -50.65 13.81
N ARG A 218 8.41 -51.39 14.60
CA ARG A 218 9.74 -51.90 14.28
C ARG A 218 9.65 -53.40 13.99
N ILE A 219 10.01 -53.79 12.78
CA ILE A 219 9.90 -55.16 12.27
C ILE A 219 11.32 -55.66 11.99
N PRO A 220 11.85 -56.64 12.75
CA PRO A 220 13.14 -57.24 12.44
C PRO A 220 13.13 -57.91 11.06
N VAL A 221 14.18 -57.69 10.28
CA VAL A 221 14.31 -58.25 8.91
C VAL A 221 15.74 -58.70 8.64
N GLU A 222 15.86 -59.71 7.77
CA GLU A 222 17.18 -60.18 7.33
C GLU A 222 17.88 -59.15 6.41
N PRO A 223 19.22 -59.12 6.38
CA PRO A 223 20.00 -58.37 5.41
C PRO A 223 19.52 -58.61 3.97
N GLY A 224 19.42 -57.54 3.16
CA GLY A 224 19.13 -57.64 1.73
C GLY A 224 17.66 -57.77 1.32
N GLN A 225 16.72 -57.98 2.24
CA GLN A 225 15.29 -57.95 1.90
C GLN A 225 14.83 -56.55 1.46
N ALA A 226 14.15 -56.48 0.30
CA ALA A 226 13.56 -55.24 -0.22
C ALA A 226 12.30 -54.83 0.58
N VAL A 227 11.97 -53.54 0.57
CA VAL A 227 10.81 -52.99 1.29
C VAL A 227 9.97 -52.17 0.32
N ALA A 228 8.67 -52.43 0.30
CA ALA A 228 7.69 -51.65 -0.44
C ALA A 228 6.56 -51.20 0.48
N ALA A 229 6.00 -50.03 0.22
CA ALA A 229 4.86 -49.50 0.96
C ALA A 229 3.88 -48.85 -0.02
N ARG A 230 2.60 -49.16 0.15
CA ARG A 230 1.52 -48.61 -0.67
C ARG A 230 0.24 -48.52 0.14
N ALA A 231 -0.64 -47.59 -0.22
CA ALA A 231 -1.95 -47.48 0.40
C ALA A 231 -3.02 -48.11 -0.51
N GLU A 232 -3.95 -48.84 0.10
CA GLU A 232 -5.19 -49.33 -0.50
C GLU A 232 -6.37 -48.71 0.26
N GLY A 233 -6.88 -47.58 -0.22
CA GLY A 233 -7.85 -46.79 0.54
C GLY A 233 -7.23 -46.25 1.83
N SER A 234 -7.78 -46.65 2.99
CA SER A 234 -7.23 -46.34 4.32
C SER A 234 -6.27 -47.40 4.86
N THR A 235 -6.11 -48.54 4.18
CA THR A 235 -5.19 -49.59 4.62
C THR A 235 -3.78 -49.33 4.08
N TRP A 236 -2.78 -49.32 4.96
CA TRP A 236 -1.38 -49.35 4.55
C TRP A 236 -0.92 -50.79 4.37
N VAL A 237 -0.33 -51.09 3.21
CA VAL A 237 0.25 -52.39 2.89
C VAL A 237 1.77 -52.23 2.82
N VAL A 238 2.47 -52.89 3.75
CA VAL A 238 3.94 -52.94 3.80
C VAL A 238 4.36 -54.35 3.38
N THR A 239 5.18 -54.45 2.33
CA THR A 239 5.72 -55.71 1.83
C THR A 239 7.22 -55.75 2.08
N ILE A 240 7.68 -56.83 2.71
CA ILE A 240 9.09 -57.09 2.98
C ILE A 240 9.49 -58.36 2.21
N GLY A 241 10.55 -58.29 1.42
CA GLY A 241 11.03 -59.39 0.56
C GLY A 241 10.50 -59.32 -0.88
N GLY A 242 11.14 -60.08 -1.77
CA GLY A 242 10.90 -60.04 -3.23
C GLY A 242 11.40 -58.77 -3.90
N THR A 243 10.82 -58.40 -5.04
CA THR A 243 11.15 -57.18 -5.79
C THR A 243 10.23 -56.02 -5.40
N ALA A 244 10.82 -54.91 -4.94
CA ALA A 244 10.10 -53.68 -4.64
C ALA A 244 10.24 -52.69 -5.82
N PRO A 245 9.17 -51.94 -6.18
CA PRO A 245 9.30 -50.84 -7.13
C PRO A 245 10.23 -49.76 -6.56
N ALA A 246 11.04 -49.14 -7.42
CA ALA A 246 11.93 -48.07 -7.01
C ALA A 246 11.10 -46.87 -6.49
N PRO A 247 11.31 -46.41 -5.24
CA PRO A 247 10.57 -45.27 -4.72
C PRO A 247 10.97 -44.00 -5.47
N SER A 248 10.03 -43.08 -5.65
CA SER A 248 10.22 -41.79 -6.31
C SER A 248 9.33 -40.73 -5.65
N GLY A 249 9.50 -39.46 -5.99
CA GLY A 249 8.65 -38.37 -5.50
C GLY A 249 9.15 -37.66 -4.23
N VAL A 250 10.40 -37.92 -3.82
CA VAL A 250 11.11 -37.09 -2.83
C VAL A 250 12.46 -36.66 -3.40
N ASP A 251 12.61 -35.37 -3.68
CA ASP A 251 13.84 -34.76 -4.17
C ASP A 251 14.42 -33.82 -3.12
N ILE A 252 15.73 -33.95 -2.83
CA ILE A 252 16.43 -33.15 -1.81
C ILE A 252 17.33 -32.12 -2.48
N GLU A 253 17.02 -30.85 -2.28
CA GLU A 253 17.77 -29.71 -2.79
C GLU A 253 18.48 -28.97 -1.64
N ARG A 254 19.51 -28.20 -1.99
CA ARG A 254 20.19 -27.31 -1.06
C ARG A 254 19.52 -25.94 -1.10
N ASP A 255 19.28 -25.36 0.06
CA ASP A 255 18.76 -24.01 0.21
C ASP A 255 19.66 -23.21 1.17
N ASP A 256 20.25 -22.14 0.65
CA ASP A 256 21.16 -21.24 1.38
C ASP A 256 20.57 -19.82 1.54
N ALA A 257 19.26 -19.62 1.30
CA ALA A 257 18.65 -18.29 1.25
C ALA A 257 18.89 -17.47 2.53
N VAL A 258 18.74 -18.12 3.70
CA VAL A 258 18.96 -17.51 5.03
C VAL A 258 20.18 -18.12 5.71
N LYS A 259 20.27 -19.46 5.69
CA LYS A 259 21.37 -20.26 6.25
C LYS A 259 21.42 -21.58 5.50
N ALA A 260 22.58 -22.24 5.49
CA ALA A 260 22.72 -23.52 4.82
C ALA A 260 21.72 -24.56 5.35
N SER A 261 20.87 -25.06 4.46
CA SER A 261 19.80 -26.01 4.75
C SER A 261 19.57 -26.96 3.58
N LEU A 262 18.87 -28.05 3.84
CA LEU A 262 18.42 -28.99 2.81
C LEU A 262 16.90 -29.02 2.82
N THR A 263 16.29 -28.86 1.66
CA THR A 263 14.83 -28.88 1.51
C THR A 263 14.45 -30.08 0.66
N ALA A 264 13.66 -30.99 1.23
CA ALA A 264 13.08 -32.11 0.50
C ALA A 264 11.67 -31.74 0.04
N ARG A 265 11.41 -31.86 -1.26
CA ARG A 265 10.06 -31.71 -1.83
C ARG A 265 9.35 -33.04 -1.71
N MET A 266 8.34 -33.11 -0.86
CA MET A 266 7.56 -34.31 -0.57
C MET A 266 6.09 -33.92 -0.47
N ALA A 267 5.36 -34.05 -1.58
CA ALA A 267 3.95 -33.69 -1.64
C ALA A 267 3.16 -34.34 -0.51
N GLY A 268 2.22 -33.66 0.15
CA GLY A 268 1.42 -34.21 1.24
C GLY A 268 2.24 -34.71 2.43
N ALA A 269 3.40 -34.10 2.71
CA ALA A 269 4.10 -34.28 3.98
C ALA A 269 3.18 -33.84 5.14
N THR A 270 3.17 -34.60 6.23
CA THR A 270 2.25 -34.35 7.34
C THR A 270 2.97 -33.97 8.62
N ARG A 271 3.84 -34.84 9.14
CA ARG A 271 4.50 -34.62 10.44
C ARG A 271 5.92 -35.13 10.46
N THR A 272 6.79 -34.41 11.16
CA THR A 272 8.10 -34.93 11.58
C THR A 272 7.96 -35.60 12.94
N VAL A 273 8.23 -36.90 13.00
CA VAL A 273 8.26 -37.71 14.22
C VAL A 273 9.70 -38.03 14.58
N TRP A 274 10.12 -37.66 15.78
CA TRP A 274 11.44 -37.99 16.28
C TRP A 274 11.40 -39.25 17.15
N LEU A 275 12.25 -40.22 16.82
CA LEU A 275 12.30 -41.54 17.43
C LEU A 275 13.71 -41.83 17.94
N THR A 276 13.81 -42.70 18.94
CA THR A 276 15.09 -43.25 19.42
C THR A 276 15.10 -44.74 19.11
N ASP A 277 16.15 -45.22 18.45
CA ASP A 277 16.26 -46.65 18.15
C ASP A 277 16.59 -47.41 19.46
N PRO A 278 15.76 -48.36 19.91
CA PRO A 278 15.99 -49.05 21.17
C PRO A 278 17.19 -50.00 21.15
N MET A 279 17.73 -50.36 19.97
CA MET A 279 18.91 -51.22 19.86
C MET A 279 20.21 -50.44 19.76
N ILE A 280 20.18 -49.26 19.13
CA ILE A 280 21.39 -48.45 18.85
C ILE A 280 21.50 -47.28 19.85
N GLY A 281 20.37 -46.79 20.37
CA GLY A 281 20.30 -45.69 21.34
C GLY A 281 20.37 -44.28 20.75
N ASP A 282 20.51 -44.16 19.43
CA ASP A 282 20.57 -42.88 18.72
C ASP A 282 19.20 -42.42 18.21
N ARG A 283 19.11 -41.13 17.92
CA ARG A 283 17.86 -40.47 17.51
C ARG A 283 17.79 -40.32 15.99
N PHE A 284 16.61 -40.49 15.42
CA PHE A 284 16.32 -40.22 14.01
C PHE A 284 14.94 -39.58 13.85
N ALA A 285 14.74 -38.87 12.75
CA ALA A 285 13.46 -38.30 12.36
C ALA A 285 12.82 -39.13 11.24
N ALA A 286 11.54 -39.41 11.37
CA ALA A 286 10.68 -39.95 10.32
C ALA A 286 9.66 -38.88 9.93
N VAL A 287 9.65 -38.47 8.67
CA VAL A 287 8.68 -37.52 8.14
C VAL A 287 7.62 -38.27 7.37
N THR A 288 6.42 -38.27 7.90
CA THR A 288 5.27 -38.98 7.35
C THR A 288 4.64 -38.21 6.19
N ALA A 289 3.99 -38.92 5.28
CA ALA A 289 3.24 -38.31 4.19
C ALA A 289 1.97 -39.11 3.86
N LEU A 290 0.96 -38.48 3.27
CA LEU A 290 -0.26 -39.16 2.83
C LEU A 290 -0.02 -39.98 1.55
N ALA A 291 -0.90 -40.92 1.21
CA ALA A 291 -0.88 -41.57 -0.10
C ALA A 291 -1.04 -40.53 -1.25
N PRO A 292 -0.59 -40.82 -2.49
CA PRO A 292 0.05 -42.04 -2.98
C PRO A 292 1.51 -42.21 -2.54
N GLY A 293 2.09 -43.38 -2.83
CA GLY A 293 3.46 -43.74 -2.45
C GLY A 293 4.51 -42.78 -3.01
N LYS A 294 5.23 -42.08 -2.12
CA LYS A 294 6.41 -41.27 -2.41
C LYS A 294 7.54 -41.58 -1.44
N GLY A 295 8.76 -41.70 -1.92
CA GLY A 295 9.91 -42.03 -1.10
C GLY A 295 11.22 -41.62 -1.74
N LEU A 296 12.30 -41.71 -0.96
CA LEU A 296 13.64 -41.36 -1.39
C LEU A 296 14.32 -42.58 -2.03
N LYS A 297 14.64 -42.49 -3.32
CA LYS A 297 15.28 -43.58 -4.09
C LYS A 297 16.67 -43.91 -3.60
N VAL A 298 17.51 -42.88 -3.45
CA VAL A 298 18.93 -43.01 -3.14
C VAL A 298 19.20 -42.25 -1.87
N GLY A 299 19.80 -42.92 -0.89
CA GLY A 299 20.20 -42.29 0.36
C GLY A 299 21.24 -41.20 0.10
N ARG A 300 21.20 -40.14 0.91
CA ARG A 300 22.14 -39.01 0.82
C ARG A 300 22.77 -38.79 2.17
N ARG A 301 24.09 -38.65 2.24
CA ARG A 301 24.79 -38.38 3.50
C ARG A 301 25.53 -37.06 3.44
N THR A 302 25.41 -36.29 4.50
CA THR A 302 26.19 -35.09 4.79
C THR A 302 26.92 -35.27 6.11
N VAL A 303 27.70 -34.27 6.52
CA VAL A 303 28.37 -34.28 7.83
C VAL A 303 27.35 -34.27 8.98
N ASP A 304 26.28 -33.48 8.83
CA ASP A 304 25.32 -33.21 9.91
C ASP A 304 24.03 -34.06 9.82
N ALA A 305 23.71 -34.65 8.67
CA ALA A 305 22.49 -35.43 8.45
C ALA A 305 22.66 -36.54 7.39
N GLY A 306 22.03 -37.69 7.63
CA GLY A 306 21.91 -38.81 6.68
C GLY A 306 20.45 -39.06 6.31
N PHE A 307 20.13 -39.04 5.03
CA PHE A 307 18.81 -39.34 4.50
C PHE A 307 18.79 -40.78 4.01
N LEU A 308 17.94 -41.61 4.60
CA LEU A 308 17.85 -43.03 4.26
C LEU A 308 16.98 -43.25 3.03
N PRO A 309 17.27 -44.28 2.21
CA PRO A 309 16.31 -44.76 1.23
C PRO A 309 14.99 -45.14 1.92
N THR A 310 13.86 -44.65 1.41
CA THR A 310 12.55 -44.90 1.99
C THR A 310 11.59 -45.47 0.95
N ALA A 311 10.78 -46.45 1.36
CA ALA A 311 9.68 -46.94 0.54
C ALA A 311 8.50 -45.94 0.55
N HIS A 312 8.31 -45.24 1.67
CA HIS A 312 7.36 -44.14 1.79
C HIS A 312 7.84 -43.07 2.79
N GLY A 313 7.50 -41.80 2.58
CA GLY A 313 7.90 -40.69 3.45
C GLY A 313 9.40 -40.38 3.37
N LEU A 314 9.96 -39.77 4.41
CA LEU A 314 11.39 -39.46 4.52
C LEU A 314 11.93 -39.92 5.87
N ALA A 315 13.18 -40.37 5.91
CA ALA A 315 13.87 -40.72 7.15
C ALA A 315 15.23 -40.04 7.20
N VAL A 316 15.51 -39.37 8.32
CA VAL A 316 16.69 -38.54 8.54
C VAL A 316 17.38 -38.99 9.83
N GLU A 317 18.61 -39.47 9.70
CA GLU A 317 19.52 -39.75 10.80
C GLU A 317 20.42 -38.54 11.04
N THR A 318 20.84 -38.34 12.28
CA THR A 318 21.78 -37.27 12.59
C THR A 318 22.73 -37.67 13.71
N PRO A 319 24.03 -37.36 13.60
CA PRO A 319 24.97 -37.46 14.71
C PRO A 319 24.93 -36.23 15.63
N THR A 320 24.08 -35.23 15.34
CA THR A 320 24.04 -33.95 16.06
C THR A 320 22.72 -33.76 16.80
N ASP A 321 22.77 -33.22 18.02
CA ASP A 321 21.58 -33.01 18.85
C ASP A 321 20.73 -31.79 18.45
N ASP A 322 21.32 -30.84 17.70
CA ASP A 322 20.70 -29.56 17.33
C ASP A 322 20.10 -29.54 15.91
N LEU A 323 19.93 -30.69 15.26
CA LEU A 323 19.30 -30.79 13.96
C LEU A 323 17.78 -30.53 14.05
N SER A 324 17.28 -29.60 13.24
CA SER A 324 15.85 -29.32 13.08
C SER A 324 15.36 -29.91 11.76
N VAL A 325 14.25 -30.65 11.82
CA VAL A 325 13.55 -31.21 10.65
C VAL A 325 12.09 -30.80 10.73
N THR A 326 11.65 -29.92 9.84
CA THR A 326 10.31 -29.32 9.86
C THR A 326 9.58 -29.59 8.55
N ALA A 327 8.41 -30.21 8.64
CA ALA A 327 7.49 -30.34 7.51
C ALA A 327 6.50 -29.17 7.50
N ASP A 328 6.44 -28.43 6.39
CA ASP A 328 5.49 -27.34 6.14
C ASP A 328 4.88 -27.51 4.75
N GLY A 329 3.62 -27.94 4.70
CA GLY A 329 2.93 -28.33 3.46
C GLY A 329 3.67 -29.45 2.73
N ASP A 330 4.13 -29.16 1.51
CA ASP A 330 4.85 -30.12 0.65
C ASP A 330 6.38 -30.08 0.80
N LEU A 331 6.89 -29.26 1.73
CA LEU A 331 8.32 -29.04 1.91
C LEU A 331 8.78 -29.53 3.28
N VAL A 332 9.91 -30.25 3.29
CA VAL A 332 10.60 -30.67 4.51
C VAL A 332 11.94 -29.97 4.57
N THR A 333 12.10 -29.04 5.51
CA THR A 333 13.35 -28.32 5.72
C THR A 333 14.18 -28.97 6.82
N VAL A 334 15.44 -29.25 6.51
CA VAL A 334 16.45 -29.77 7.43
C VAL A 334 17.52 -28.70 7.61
N THR A 335 17.72 -28.23 8.85
CA THR A 335 18.65 -27.13 9.16
C THR A 335 19.15 -27.19 10.59
N ARG A 336 20.12 -26.33 10.93
CA ARG A 336 20.67 -26.14 12.29
C ARG A 336 20.61 -24.65 12.68
N PRO A 337 20.75 -24.29 13.97
CA PRO A 337 20.84 -22.89 14.39
C PRO A 337 21.94 -22.11 13.66
N ARG A 338 23.12 -22.74 13.45
CA ARG A 338 24.27 -22.15 12.73
C ARG A 338 24.32 -22.48 11.23
N GLY A 339 23.30 -23.14 10.69
CA GLY A 339 23.31 -23.71 9.34
C GLY A 339 24.03 -25.07 9.27
N LEU A 340 23.74 -25.84 8.22
CA LEU A 340 24.36 -27.12 7.95
C LEU A 340 25.79 -26.97 7.41
N THR A 341 26.66 -27.90 7.79
CA THR A 341 28.01 -28.04 7.24
C THR A 341 27.93 -28.74 5.89
N LEU A 342 27.76 -27.96 4.83
CA LEU A 342 27.69 -28.45 3.46
C LEU A 342 28.97 -28.09 2.70
N SER A 343 29.47 -29.02 1.87
CA SER A 343 30.56 -28.73 0.94
C SER A 343 30.19 -27.56 0.02
N SER A 344 31.15 -26.73 -0.41
CA SER A 344 30.83 -25.67 -1.37
C SER A 344 30.22 -26.27 -2.64
N PRO A 345 29.34 -25.53 -3.36
CA PRO A 345 28.83 -25.99 -4.66
C PRO A 345 29.93 -26.31 -5.68
N THR A 346 31.14 -25.77 -5.48
CA THR A 346 32.32 -25.98 -6.32
C THR A 346 33.23 -27.12 -5.88
N ALA A 347 33.04 -27.70 -4.68
CA ALA A 347 33.97 -28.67 -4.09
C ALA A 347 34.10 -29.99 -4.89
N GLY A 348 33.09 -30.33 -5.69
CA GLY A 348 33.07 -31.53 -6.53
C GLY A 348 33.48 -31.29 -7.98
N LEU A 349 33.81 -30.05 -8.36
CA LEU A 349 34.22 -29.71 -9.72
C LEU A 349 35.71 -30.03 -9.91
N GLU A 350 36.07 -30.42 -11.12
CA GLU A 350 37.46 -30.54 -11.53
C GLU A 350 38.16 -29.18 -11.43
N ARG A 351 39.45 -29.20 -11.06
CA ARG A 351 40.26 -27.99 -11.09
C ARG A 351 40.57 -27.63 -12.55
N ALA A 352 40.21 -26.42 -12.96
CA ALA A 352 40.67 -25.88 -14.23
C ALA A 352 42.15 -25.46 -14.12
N ALA A 353 42.89 -25.56 -15.23
CA ALA A 353 44.13 -24.81 -15.35
C ALA A 353 43.76 -23.34 -15.60
N GLU A 354 44.09 -22.45 -14.65
CA GLU A 354 43.92 -21.01 -14.87
C GLU A 354 44.80 -20.58 -16.04
N GLY A 355 44.19 -20.03 -17.09
CA GLY A 355 44.95 -19.40 -18.16
C GLY A 355 45.74 -18.23 -17.59
N ALA A 356 47.04 -18.15 -17.88
CA ALA A 356 47.95 -17.17 -17.28
C ALA A 356 47.42 -15.73 -17.35
N ASP A 357 46.67 -15.42 -18.41
CA ASP A 357 46.16 -14.08 -18.68
C ASP A 357 44.68 -13.88 -18.29
N ALA A 358 43.90 -14.90 -17.89
CA ALA A 358 42.45 -14.81 -17.67
C ALA A 358 42.07 -13.98 -16.41
N PRO A 359 40.94 -13.21 -16.41
CA PRO A 359 40.54 -12.46 -15.23
C PRO A 359 40.24 -13.37 -14.03
N ARG A 360 40.94 -13.13 -12.93
CA ARG A 360 40.85 -13.95 -11.70
C ARG A 360 39.74 -13.48 -10.77
N ALA A 361 39.31 -14.38 -9.90
CA ALA A 361 38.34 -14.08 -8.85
C ALA A 361 38.81 -12.90 -7.99
N ALA A 362 37.90 -11.97 -7.71
CA ALA A 362 38.18 -10.85 -6.84
C ALA A 362 38.23 -11.30 -5.37
N SER A 363 38.83 -10.47 -4.52
CA SER A 363 38.90 -10.73 -3.07
C SER A 363 37.53 -10.73 -2.39
N ARG A 364 36.51 -10.11 -3.02
CA ARG A 364 35.12 -10.08 -2.56
C ARG A 364 34.16 -10.39 -3.72
N PRO A 365 33.01 -11.03 -3.44
CA PRO A 365 32.12 -11.54 -4.49
C PRO A 365 31.51 -10.50 -5.45
N ALA A 366 31.28 -9.27 -5.00
CA ALA A 366 30.68 -8.21 -5.81
C ALA A 366 31.65 -7.06 -6.13
N LEU A 367 32.96 -7.26 -5.85
CA LEU A 367 34.01 -6.30 -6.17
C LEU A 367 34.36 -6.40 -7.67
N ILE A 368 34.39 -5.25 -8.34
CA ILE A 368 34.79 -5.15 -9.76
C ILE A 368 36.15 -4.44 -9.83
N PRO A 369 37.27 -5.18 -9.78
CA PRO A 369 38.60 -4.59 -9.79
C PRO A 369 38.98 -4.05 -11.18
N ALA A 370 39.94 -3.12 -11.19
CA ALA A 370 40.38 -2.45 -12.42
C ALA A 370 41.13 -3.37 -13.39
N ASP A 371 41.78 -4.42 -12.90
CA ASP A 371 42.55 -5.38 -13.70
C ASP A 371 41.69 -6.19 -14.67
N TRP A 372 40.39 -6.34 -14.40
CA TRP A 372 39.45 -6.99 -15.33
C TRP A 372 39.23 -6.22 -16.63
N SER A 373 39.54 -4.92 -16.66
CA SER A 373 39.46 -4.06 -17.85
C SER A 373 40.78 -3.42 -18.25
N ALA A 374 41.85 -3.60 -17.47
CA ALA A 374 43.15 -2.95 -17.71
C ALA A 374 43.93 -3.53 -18.89
N ASP A 375 43.75 -4.82 -19.21
CA ASP A 375 44.54 -5.51 -20.24
C ASP A 375 43.66 -6.08 -21.36
N ALA A 376 43.75 -5.47 -22.54
CA ALA A 376 43.12 -5.96 -23.75
C ALA A 376 43.92 -7.09 -24.43
N GLY A 377 45.10 -7.44 -23.90
CA GLY A 377 46.07 -8.34 -24.50
C GLY A 377 46.71 -7.78 -25.77
N GLU A 378 47.75 -8.45 -26.27
CA GLU A 378 48.47 -8.06 -27.50
C GLU A 378 47.56 -7.94 -28.74
N GLY A 379 46.41 -8.64 -28.76
CA GLY A 379 45.42 -8.62 -29.84
C GLY A 379 44.28 -7.61 -29.69
N GLY A 380 44.26 -6.83 -28.61
CA GLY A 380 43.19 -5.87 -28.31
C GLY A 380 41.85 -6.50 -27.92
N PHE A 381 40.87 -5.64 -27.62
CA PHE A 381 39.59 -6.04 -27.00
C PHE A 381 38.86 -7.15 -27.75
N ILE A 382 38.77 -7.07 -29.08
CA ILE A 382 38.01 -8.03 -29.90
C ILE A 382 38.64 -9.44 -29.85
N ALA A 383 39.97 -9.53 -29.99
CA ALA A 383 40.66 -10.81 -29.94
C ALA A 383 40.52 -11.44 -28.55
N ARG A 384 40.63 -10.62 -27.51
CA ARG A 384 40.50 -11.03 -26.12
C ARG A 384 39.10 -11.53 -25.77
N HIS A 385 38.07 -10.76 -26.15
CA HIS A 385 36.68 -11.13 -25.99
C HIS A 385 36.38 -12.49 -26.65
N ARG A 386 36.80 -12.66 -27.92
CA ARG A 386 36.62 -13.92 -28.64
C ARG A 386 37.34 -15.09 -27.97
N GLY A 387 38.60 -14.90 -27.56
CA GLY A 387 39.37 -15.97 -26.91
C GLY A 387 38.75 -16.46 -25.59
N LEU A 388 38.23 -15.54 -24.77
CA LEU A 388 37.52 -15.89 -23.53
C LEU A 388 36.16 -16.54 -23.81
N GLN A 389 35.43 -16.04 -24.81
CA GLN A 389 34.17 -16.65 -25.25
C GLN A 389 34.39 -18.09 -25.73
N ASP A 390 35.35 -18.33 -26.63
CA ASP A 390 35.66 -19.66 -27.16
C ASP A 390 36.09 -20.64 -26.04
N ALA A 391 36.77 -20.14 -25.00
CA ALA A 391 37.11 -20.94 -23.82
C ALA A 391 35.88 -21.29 -22.98
N ALA A 392 35.01 -20.32 -22.72
CA ALA A 392 33.76 -20.51 -22.00
C ALA A 392 32.81 -21.49 -22.74
N GLU A 393 32.73 -21.42 -24.07
CA GLU A 393 31.93 -22.32 -24.90
C GLU A 393 32.44 -23.77 -24.85
N ARG A 394 33.76 -23.97 -24.97
CA ARG A 394 34.38 -25.30 -24.83
C ARG A 394 34.13 -25.92 -23.46
N GLU A 395 34.25 -25.13 -22.39
CA GLU A 395 33.94 -25.58 -21.03
C GLU A 395 32.45 -25.90 -20.85
N SER A 396 31.56 -25.07 -21.43
CA SER A 396 30.12 -25.32 -21.43
C SER A 396 29.73 -26.62 -22.13
N GLY A 397 30.41 -26.97 -23.23
CA GLY A 397 30.22 -28.24 -23.94
C GLY A 397 30.56 -29.44 -23.06
N ARG A 398 31.70 -29.39 -22.36
CA ARG A 398 32.09 -30.45 -21.40
C ARG A 398 31.11 -30.59 -20.25
N ALA A 399 30.60 -29.49 -19.72
CA ALA A 399 29.61 -29.51 -18.64
C ALA A 399 28.26 -30.15 -19.04
N ALA A 400 27.97 -30.30 -20.34
CA ALA A 400 26.80 -31.04 -20.80
C ALA A 400 26.99 -32.56 -20.71
N GLU A 401 28.24 -33.03 -20.76
CA GLU A 401 28.62 -34.44 -20.72
C GLU A 401 29.02 -34.89 -19.30
N ASP A 402 29.72 -34.02 -18.56
CA ASP A 402 30.18 -34.28 -17.20
C ASP A 402 29.70 -33.18 -16.22
N PRO A 403 28.82 -33.52 -15.26
CA PRO A 403 28.40 -32.60 -14.20
C PRO A 403 29.54 -32.08 -13.30
N ARG A 404 30.73 -32.68 -13.33
CA ARG A 404 31.92 -32.24 -12.60
C ARG A 404 32.84 -31.31 -13.40
N ALA A 405 32.51 -31.00 -14.66
CA ALA A 405 33.33 -30.14 -15.48
C ALA A 405 33.61 -28.77 -14.80
N PRO A 406 34.78 -28.15 -15.03
CA PRO A 406 35.10 -26.85 -14.46
C PRO A 406 34.11 -25.74 -14.86
N ILE A 407 34.18 -24.62 -14.15
CA ILE A 407 33.36 -23.41 -14.39
C ILE A 407 34.21 -22.15 -14.60
N GLU A 408 35.54 -22.29 -14.49
CA GLU A 408 36.45 -21.15 -14.37
C GLU A 408 36.54 -20.35 -15.66
N SER A 409 36.46 -20.98 -16.83
CA SER A 409 36.48 -20.28 -18.12
C SER A 409 35.23 -19.42 -18.31
N ARG A 410 34.06 -19.94 -17.90
CA ARG A 410 32.80 -19.20 -17.91
C ARG A 410 32.80 -18.04 -16.91
N LEU A 411 33.37 -18.24 -15.72
CA LEU A 411 33.52 -17.16 -14.74
C LEU A 411 34.52 -16.10 -15.18
N ALA A 412 35.67 -16.49 -15.74
CA ALA A 412 36.66 -15.57 -16.30
C ALA A 412 36.06 -14.70 -17.42
N TYR A 413 35.24 -15.30 -18.29
CA TYR A 413 34.52 -14.55 -19.31
C TYR A 413 33.47 -13.61 -18.70
N ALA A 414 32.70 -14.06 -17.70
CA ALA A 414 31.75 -13.19 -17.00
C ALA A 414 32.45 -11.99 -16.30
N ARG A 415 33.59 -12.23 -15.63
CA ARG A 415 34.41 -11.18 -15.00
C ARG A 415 34.91 -10.16 -16.04
N PHE A 416 35.41 -10.64 -17.18
CA PHE A 416 35.79 -9.77 -18.31
C PHE A 416 34.62 -8.89 -18.77
N LEU A 417 33.45 -9.48 -19.00
CA LEU A 417 32.26 -8.76 -19.43
C LEU A 417 31.83 -7.71 -18.41
N VAL A 418 31.77 -8.05 -17.12
CA VAL A 418 31.43 -7.09 -16.06
C VAL A 418 32.47 -5.98 -15.93
N GLY A 419 33.75 -6.31 -16.00
CA GLY A 419 34.84 -5.32 -15.96
C GLY A 419 34.76 -4.30 -17.09
N HIS A 420 34.32 -4.72 -18.28
CA HIS A 420 34.12 -3.84 -19.45
C HIS A 420 32.73 -3.21 -19.52
N GLY A 421 31.87 -3.42 -18.52
CA GLY A 421 30.51 -2.85 -18.48
C GLY A 421 29.50 -3.54 -19.41
N LEU A 422 29.80 -4.73 -19.93
CA LEU A 422 28.93 -5.55 -20.79
C LEU A 422 27.95 -6.37 -19.94
N GLY A 423 27.09 -5.66 -19.21
CA GLY A 423 26.21 -6.25 -18.20
C GLY A 423 25.13 -7.17 -18.77
N PHE A 424 24.60 -6.89 -19.97
CA PHE A 424 23.58 -7.74 -20.59
C PHE A 424 24.14 -9.12 -20.93
N GLU A 425 25.33 -9.15 -21.54
CA GLU A 425 26.07 -10.35 -21.91
C GLU A 425 26.48 -11.13 -20.66
N ALA A 426 27.02 -10.44 -19.64
CA ALA A 426 27.41 -11.07 -18.38
C ALA A 426 26.24 -11.77 -17.69
N VAL A 427 25.07 -11.11 -17.63
CA VAL A 427 23.84 -11.72 -17.07
C VAL A 427 23.44 -12.96 -17.87
N GLY A 428 23.58 -12.93 -19.20
CA GLY A 428 23.35 -14.08 -20.08
C GLY A 428 24.23 -15.28 -19.73
N VAL A 429 25.55 -15.06 -19.65
CA VAL A 429 26.55 -16.09 -19.30
C VAL A 429 26.27 -16.69 -17.92
N LEU A 430 26.03 -15.85 -16.92
CA LEU A 430 25.80 -16.30 -15.53
C LEU A 430 24.48 -17.07 -15.39
N ASN A 431 23.42 -16.65 -16.09
CA ASN A 431 22.17 -17.40 -16.10
C ASN A 431 22.28 -18.73 -16.85
N ALA A 432 23.05 -18.79 -17.94
CA ALA A 432 23.34 -20.05 -18.64
C ALA A 432 24.12 -21.02 -17.75
N LEU A 433 25.13 -20.53 -17.02
CA LEU A 433 25.87 -21.30 -16.02
C LEU A 433 24.94 -21.90 -14.96
N ILE A 434 24.04 -21.09 -14.39
CA ILE A 434 23.09 -21.57 -13.37
C ILE A 434 22.08 -22.56 -13.97
N LYS A 435 21.61 -22.34 -15.19
CA LYS A 435 20.67 -23.25 -15.85
C LYS A 435 21.29 -24.64 -16.06
N GLN A 436 22.56 -24.70 -16.44
CA GLN A 436 23.27 -25.96 -16.65
C GLN A 436 23.70 -26.60 -15.32
N THR A 437 24.08 -25.78 -14.35
CA THR A 437 24.52 -26.24 -13.02
C THR A 437 23.76 -25.47 -11.93
N PRO A 438 22.53 -25.90 -11.55
CA PRO A 438 21.66 -25.18 -10.62
C PRO A 438 22.31 -24.83 -9.27
N ALA A 439 23.22 -25.67 -8.78
CA ALA A 439 23.96 -25.43 -7.54
C ALA A 439 24.81 -24.13 -7.56
N MET A 440 25.16 -23.62 -8.76
CA MET A 440 25.89 -22.36 -8.91
C MET A 440 25.09 -21.15 -8.45
N GLN A 441 23.77 -21.26 -8.33
CA GLN A 441 22.95 -20.24 -7.70
C GLN A 441 23.36 -20.01 -6.24
N GLY A 442 23.98 -20.97 -5.54
CA GLY A 442 24.47 -20.80 -4.17
C GLY A 442 25.88 -20.18 -4.07
N VAL A 443 26.57 -19.96 -5.18
CA VAL A 443 27.95 -19.45 -5.17
C VAL A 443 27.95 -17.93 -5.03
N ALA A 444 28.65 -17.43 -4.00
CA ALA A 444 28.68 -16.00 -3.68
C ALA A 444 29.19 -15.17 -4.86
N GLU A 445 30.29 -15.57 -5.51
CA GLU A 445 30.85 -14.87 -6.67
C GLU A 445 29.86 -14.80 -7.84
N VAL A 446 29.19 -15.91 -8.18
CA VAL A 446 28.19 -15.96 -9.26
C VAL A 446 27.06 -14.97 -8.97
N ARG A 447 26.53 -14.95 -7.75
CA ARG A 447 25.49 -13.99 -7.35
C ARG A 447 26.01 -12.55 -7.35
N GLY A 448 27.22 -12.32 -6.84
CA GLY A 448 27.83 -11.00 -6.75
C GLY A 448 28.05 -10.37 -8.12
N LEU A 449 28.63 -11.12 -9.06
CA LEU A 449 28.80 -10.72 -10.46
C LEU A 449 27.45 -10.47 -11.14
N ARG A 450 26.46 -11.35 -10.93
CA ARG A 450 25.14 -11.19 -11.54
C ARG A 450 24.40 -9.97 -10.99
N GLY A 451 24.49 -9.74 -9.68
CA GLY A 451 23.93 -8.57 -9.02
C GLY A 451 24.58 -7.28 -9.53
N ALA A 452 25.91 -7.24 -9.63
CA ALA A 452 26.65 -6.10 -10.18
C ALA A 452 26.27 -5.82 -11.63
N ALA A 453 26.22 -6.85 -12.48
CA ALA A 453 25.83 -6.75 -13.89
C ALA A 453 24.38 -6.28 -14.06
N ARG A 454 23.45 -6.73 -13.21
CA ARG A 454 22.06 -6.27 -13.20
C ARG A 454 21.93 -4.83 -12.75
N ALA A 455 22.64 -4.44 -11.69
CA ALA A 455 22.66 -3.07 -11.19
C ALA A 455 23.22 -2.11 -12.24
N SER A 456 24.27 -2.50 -12.97
CA SER A 456 24.89 -1.65 -13.99
C SER A 456 24.00 -1.35 -15.20
N ILE A 457 23.01 -2.20 -15.47
CA ILE A 457 22.04 -2.03 -16.58
C ILE A 457 20.66 -1.57 -16.09
N GLY A 458 20.53 -1.13 -14.84
CA GLY A 458 19.28 -0.58 -14.29
C GLY A 458 18.25 -1.60 -13.80
N ARG A 459 18.59 -2.90 -13.74
CA ARG A 459 17.71 -3.96 -13.21
C ARG A 459 17.81 -4.05 -11.69
N PHE A 460 17.52 -2.94 -11.02
CA PHE A 460 17.79 -2.76 -9.59
C PHE A 460 17.08 -3.77 -8.69
N ASN A 461 15.80 -4.07 -8.93
CA ASN A 461 15.05 -5.02 -8.11
C ASN A 461 15.63 -6.45 -8.18
N GLU A 462 16.10 -6.86 -9.36
CA GLU A 462 16.73 -8.17 -9.53
C GLU A 462 18.14 -8.21 -8.95
N ALA A 463 18.88 -7.11 -9.02
CA ALA A 463 20.17 -6.99 -8.37
C ALA A 463 20.03 -7.07 -6.85
N GLU A 464 19.04 -6.38 -6.29
CA GLU A 464 18.74 -6.41 -4.85
C GLU A 464 18.41 -7.83 -4.36
N ALA A 465 17.69 -8.63 -5.17
CA ALA A 465 17.43 -10.04 -4.89
C ALA A 465 18.69 -10.92 -4.88
N ASP A 466 19.70 -10.60 -5.69
CA ASP A 466 21.00 -11.30 -5.64
C ASP A 466 21.78 -10.91 -4.36
N PHE A 467 21.80 -9.61 -4.04
CA PHE A 467 22.56 -9.03 -2.93
C PHE A 467 21.99 -9.32 -1.53
N SER A 468 20.68 -9.46 -1.40
CA SER A 468 19.98 -9.70 -0.12
C SER A 468 20.07 -11.13 0.41
N SER A 469 20.77 -12.03 -0.30
CA SER A 469 20.77 -13.46 0.00
C SER A 469 21.99 -13.95 0.78
N GLY A 470 21.77 -14.88 1.72
CA GLY A 470 22.78 -15.74 2.37
C GLY A 470 24.16 -15.11 2.57
N ALA A 471 25.16 -15.67 1.87
CA ALA A 471 26.58 -15.30 1.97
C ALA A 471 26.93 -13.86 1.54
N LEU A 472 26.04 -13.14 0.85
CA LEU A 472 26.28 -11.77 0.40
C LEU A 472 25.67 -10.69 1.31
N ALA A 473 24.70 -11.05 2.15
CA ALA A 473 23.96 -10.08 2.95
C ALA A 473 24.85 -9.21 3.86
N GLY A 474 25.99 -9.76 4.30
CA GLY A 474 26.97 -9.09 5.16
C GLY A 474 28.22 -8.58 4.44
N ASP A 475 28.36 -8.73 3.12
CA ASP A 475 29.58 -8.36 2.41
C ASP A 475 29.65 -6.84 2.09
N PRO A 476 30.71 -6.13 2.52
CA PRO A 476 30.94 -4.72 2.17
C PRO A 476 30.87 -4.37 0.69
N SER A 477 31.33 -5.23 -0.24
CA SER A 477 31.28 -4.88 -1.68
C SER A 477 29.85 -4.89 -2.20
N THR A 478 29.02 -5.79 -1.68
CA THR A 478 27.57 -5.78 -1.87
C THR A 478 26.92 -4.53 -1.27
N LYS A 479 27.36 -4.03 -0.10
CA LYS A 479 26.81 -2.80 0.50
C LYS A 479 27.01 -1.57 -0.37
N VAL A 480 28.14 -1.46 -1.07
CA VAL A 480 28.38 -0.36 -2.02
C VAL A 480 27.36 -0.38 -3.17
N TRP A 481 27.09 -1.55 -3.74
CA TRP A 481 26.07 -1.71 -4.79
C TRP A 481 24.65 -1.44 -4.29
N GLN A 482 24.29 -1.93 -3.10
CA GLN A 482 23.00 -1.63 -2.49
C GLN A 482 22.85 -0.12 -2.22
N GLY A 483 23.93 0.55 -1.80
CA GLY A 483 23.94 2.01 -1.64
C GLY A 483 23.71 2.74 -2.97
N TYR A 484 24.32 2.25 -4.05
CA TYR A 484 24.08 2.75 -5.40
C TYR A 484 22.63 2.56 -5.82
N ILE A 485 22.06 1.36 -5.64
CA ILE A 485 20.66 1.06 -5.94
C ILE A 485 19.71 1.98 -5.16
N ALA A 486 19.92 2.12 -3.85
CA ALA A 486 19.12 2.99 -2.99
C ALA A 486 19.16 4.46 -3.47
N ALA A 487 20.33 4.95 -3.88
CA ALA A 487 20.46 6.29 -4.47
C ALA A 487 19.70 6.42 -5.79
N GLN A 488 19.76 5.42 -6.68
CA GLN A 488 18.98 5.44 -7.94
C GLN A 488 17.46 5.39 -7.70
N GLN A 489 17.03 4.82 -6.58
CA GLN A 489 15.62 4.73 -6.17
C GLN A 489 15.14 5.95 -5.36
N GLY A 490 16.03 6.91 -5.05
CA GLY A 490 15.70 8.09 -4.25
C GLY A 490 15.62 7.84 -2.73
N ASP A 491 16.07 6.68 -2.25
CA ASP A 491 16.19 6.37 -0.82
C ASP A 491 17.54 6.88 -0.28
N TRP A 492 17.65 8.21 -0.19
CA TRP A 492 18.90 8.91 0.10
C TRP A 492 19.49 8.56 1.48
N ALA A 493 18.65 8.44 2.51
CA ALA A 493 19.11 8.14 3.86
C ALA A 493 19.67 6.72 3.97
N ASN A 494 19.01 5.74 3.35
CA ASN A 494 19.51 4.37 3.32
C ASN A 494 20.76 4.26 2.44
N ALA A 495 20.83 4.98 1.31
CA ALA A 495 22.01 5.04 0.46
C ALA A 495 23.25 5.48 1.25
N ARG A 496 23.15 6.57 2.02
CA ARG A 496 24.22 7.06 2.91
C ARG A 496 24.70 5.97 3.89
N ARG A 497 23.75 5.29 4.55
CA ARG A 497 24.04 4.21 5.50
C ARG A 497 24.75 3.02 4.83
N LEU A 498 24.30 2.61 3.64
CA LEU A 498 24.84 1.48 2.90
C LEU A 498 26.24 1.78 2.34
N PHE A 499 26.46 2.98 1.79
CA PHE A 499 27.79 3.41 1.39
C PHE A 499 28.76 3.47 2.56
N ALA A 500 28.33 3.95 3.73
CA ALA A 500 29.16 3.92 4.94
C ALA A 500 29.53 2.48 5.35
N ALA A 501 28.58 1.53 5.27
CA ALA A 501 28.84 0.11 5.56
C ALA A 501 29.79 -0.56 4.55
N GLY A 502 29.86 -0.04 3.32
CA GLY A 502 30.76 -0.51 2.25
C GLY A 502 32.07 0.28 2.11
N ALA A 503 32.30 1.32 2.93
CA ALA A 503 33.38 2.28 2.72
C ALA A 503 34.77 1.63 2.70
N SER A 504 34.99 0.57 3.47
CA SER A 504 36.30 -0.11 3.58
C SER A 504 36.76 -0.82 2.30
N VAL A 505 35.90 -0.97 1.29
CA VAL A 505 36.23 -1.68 0.04
C VAL A 505 36.03 -0.84 -1.22
N VAL A 506 35.59 0.41 -1.10
CA VAL A 506 35.28 1.27 -2.26
C VAL A 506 36.51 1.49 -3.16
N ASP A 507 37.69 1.63 -2.55
CA ASP A 507 38.96 1.80 -3.27
C ASP A 507 39.41 0.54 -4.02
N GLY A 508 38.79 -0.62 -3.76
CA GLY A 508 39.06 -1.84 -4.52
C GLY A 508 38.38 -1.87 -5.89
N PHE A 509 37.35 -1.04 -6.12
CA PHE A 509 36.62 -1.01 -7.40
C PHE A 509 37.43 -0.31 -8.50
N ALA A 510 37.09 -0.56 -9.77
CA ALA A 510 37.62 0.18 -10.91
C ALA A 510 37.31 1.70 -10.81
N PRO A 511 38.19 2.60 -11.30
CA PRO A 511 38.01 4.05 -11.21
C PRO A 511 36.65 4.57 -11.68
N GLU A 512 36.08 3.99 -12.73
CA GLU A 512 34.76 4.34 -13.27
C GLU A 512 33.65 4.05 -12.25
N TRP A 513 33.72 2.89 -11.58
CA TRP A 513 32.77 2.53 -10.53
C TRP A 513 32.96 3.37 -9.27
N ARG A 514 34.20 3.69 -8.88
CA ARG A 514 34.46 4.65 -7.78
C ARG A 514 33.81 6.00 -8.06
N ALA A 515 33.94 6.51 -9.29
CA ALA A 515 33.32 7.77 -9.70
C ALA A 515 31.78 7.70 -9.67
N ARG A 516 31.18 6.62 -10.16
CA ARG A 516 29.72 6.42 -10.14
C ARG A 516 29.16 6.28 -8.72
N PHE A 517 29.79 5.47 -7.88
CA PHE A 517 29.42 5.32 -6.48
C PHE A 517 29.61 6.62 -5.71
N GLY A 518 30.74 7.29 -5.88
CA GLY A 518 31.00 8.59 -5.26
C GLY A 518 29.99 9.64 -5.69
N THR A 519 29.59 9.68 -6.97
CA THR A 519 28.57 10.60 -7.48
C THR A 519 27.19 10.32 -6.90
N ALA A 520 26.78 9.05 -6.85
CA ALA A 520 25.52 8.64 -6.24
C ALA A 520 25.50 8.94 -4.73
N HIS A 521 26.62 8.71 -4.04
CA HIS A 521 26.78 9.02 -2.63
C HIS A 521 26.76 10.53 -2.37
N ALA A 522 27.40 11.33 -3.22
CA ALA A 522 27.38 12.78 -3.15
C ALA A 522 25.96 13.33 -3.38
N MET A 523 25.20 12.76 -4.32
CA MET A 523 23.79 13.14 -4.51
C MET A 523 22.97 12.85 -3.27
N ALA A 524 23.12 11.66 -2.68
CA ALA A 524 22.45 11.31 -1.43
C ALA A 524 22.83 12.26 -0.28
N ALA A 525 24.08 12.74 -0.23
CA ALA A 525 24.53 13.73 0.74
C ALA A 525 23.86 15.10 0.51
N VAL A 526 23.77 15.56 -0.74
CA VAL A 526 23.05 16.81 -1.08
C VAL A 526 21.58 16.72 -0.69
N GLU A 527 20.90 15.64 -1.03
CA GLU A 527 19.47 15.45 -0.75
C GLU A 527 19.17 15.24 0.74
N THR A 528 20.16 14.85 1.54
CA THR A 528 20.06 14.78 3.02
C THR A 528 20.57 16.04 3.72
N GLY A 529 21.01 17.07 2.98
CA GLY A 529 21.46 18.35 3.51
C GLY A 529 22.91 18.39 4.02
N ASP A 530 23.71 17.35 3.75
CA ASP A 530 25.12 17.26 4.17
C ASP A 530 26.06 17.79 3.07
N ALA A 531 26.17 19.12 3.01
CA ALA A 531 26.96 19.82 2.01
C ALA A 531 28.47 19.54 2.10
N ASP A 532 28.99 19.33 3.31
CA ASP A 532 30.42 19.06 3.53
C ASP A 532 30.80 17.68 3.00
N ALA A 533 30.02 16.64 3.36
CA ALA A 533 30.27 15.30 2.82
C ALA A 533 30.10 15.26 1.29
N ALA A 534 29.10 15.96 0.74
CA ALA A 534 28.92 16.06 -0.71
C ALA A 534 30.16 16.66 -1.40
N ARG A 535 30.77 17.68 -0.81
CA ARG A 535 31.96 18.35 -1.34
C ARG A 535 33.18 17.43 -1.33
N GLU A 536 33.40 16.71 -0.24
CA GLU A 536 34.49 15.73 -0.12
C GLU A 536 34.33 14.57 -1.11
N LEU A 537 33.11 14.04 -1.23
CA LEU A 537 32.79 12.96 -2.17
C LEU A 537 32.99 13.41 -3.62
N LEU A 538 32.57 14.62 -3.99
CA LEU A 538 32.82 15.16 -5.32
C LEU A 538 34.31 15.40 -5.59
N ALA A 539 35.08 15.87 -4.60
CA ALA A 539 36.52 16.00 -4.73
C ALA A 539 37.19 14.64 -4.99
N TYR A 540 36.76 13.59 -4.27
CA TYR A 540 37.18 12.22 -4.50
C TYR A 540 36.80 11.70 -5.89
N VAL A 541 35.59 12.00 -6.38
CA VAL A 541 35.16 11.63 -7.73
C VAL A 541 36.04 12.30 -8.80
N PHE A 542 36.32 13.60 -8.66
CA PHE A 542 37.15 14.33 -9.63
C PHE A 542 38.64 14.00 -9.54
N SER A 543 39.11 13.35 -8.47
CA SER A 543 40.48 12.84 -8.38
C SER A 543 40.68 11.48 -9.03
N GLN A 544 39.61 10.77 -9.41
CA GLN A 544 39.74 9.45 -10.03
C GLN A 544 40.34 9.57 -11.46
N PRO A 545 41.30 8.71 -11.82
CA PRO A 545 41.91 8.73 -13.14
C PRO A 545 40.97 8.15 -14.20
N ASN A 546 41.12 8.60 -15.45
CA ASN A 546 40.50 8.01 -16.64
C ASN A 546 38.96 7.87 -16.62
N VAL A 547 38.26 8.64 -15.77
CA VAL A 547 36.80 8.64 -15.72
C VAL A 547 36.21 9.16 -17.04
N SER A 548 35.22 8.47 -17.57
CA SER A 548 34.55 8.84 -18.81
C SER A 548 33.90 10.23 -18.76
N ALA A 549 33.84 10.93 -19.90
CA ALA A 549 33.19 12.25 -19.97
C ALA A 549 31.72 12.26 -19.48
N PRO A 550 30.88 11.25 -19.81
CA PRO A 550 29.53 11.15 -19.25
C PRO A 550 29.49 11.05 -17.72
N ASP A 551 30.36 10.24 -17.11
CA ASP A 551 30.41 10.08 -15.65
C ASP A 551 30.86 11.40 -14.97
N GLN A 552 31.84 12.09 -15.56
CA GLN A 552 32.27 13.42 -15.08
C GLN A 552 31.14 14.46 -15.17
N LEU A 553 30.37 14.47 -16.26
CA LEU A 553 29.24 15.40 -16.42
C LEU A 553 28.11 15.11 -15.41
N THR A 554 27.85 13.83 -15.12
CA THR A 554 26.91 13.43 -14.06
C THR A 554 27.38 13.94 -12.69
N ALA A 555 28.67 13.83 -12.36
CA ALA A 555 29.23 14.41 -11.15
C ALA A 555 29.10 15.95 -11.12
N ARG A 556 29.22 16.62 -12.27
CA ARG A 556 28.99 18.07 -12.38
C ARG A 556 27.51 18.46 -12.20
N LEU A 557 26.54 17.63 -12.57
CA LEU A 557 25.14 17.87 -12.20
C LEU A 557 24.97 17.91 -10.68
N VAL A 558 25.56 16.94 -9.97
CA VAL A 558 25.53 16.89 -8.50
C VAL A 558 26.27 18.09 -7.90
N GLN A 559 27.36 18.54 -8.51
CA GLN A 559 28.04 19.78 -8.11
C GLN A 559 27.14 21.02 -8.27
N GLY A 560 26.35 21.09 -9.34
CA GLY A 560 25.34 22.14 -9.52
C GLY A 560 24.31 22.12 -8.40
N ARG A 561 23.81 20.93 -8.03
CA ARG A 561 22.88 20.74 -6.90
C ARG A 561 23.49 21.13 -5.56
N LEU A 562 24.75 20.79 -5.32
CA LEU A 562 25.49 21.23 -4.14
C LEU A 562 25.57 22.77 -4.09
N PHE A 563 25.77 23.46 -5.21
CA PHE A 563 25.76 24.91 -5.23
C PHE A 563 24.38 25.53 -4.99
N GLU A 564 23.28 24.85 -5.36
CA GLU A 564 21.94 25.27 -4.96
C GLU A 564 21.76 25.13 -3.43
N LEU A 565 22.19 24.00 -2.85
CA LEU A 565 22.15 23.76 -1.41
C LEU A 565 22.99 24.77 -0.62
N ASP A 566 24.16 25.15 -1.15
CA ASP A 566 25.07 26.17 -0.60
C ASP A 566 24.56 27.63 -0.81
N GLU A 567 23.36 27.83 -1.36
CA GLU A 567 22.79 29.15 -1.72
C GLU A 567 23.69 29.98 -2.67
N LYS A 568 24.37 29.31 -3.62
CA LYS A 568 25.26 29.92 -4.64
C LYS A 568 24.66 29.79 -6.05
N PRO A 569 23.52 30.45 -6.36
CA PRO A 569 22.77 30.24 -7.59
C PRO A 569 23.55 30.58 -8.87
N GLU A 570 24.44 31.58 -8.84
CA GLU A 570 25.25 31.94 -10.01
C GLU A 570 26.26 30.85 -10.39
N ARG A 571 26.85 30.18 -9.39
CA ARG A 571 27.76 29.05 -9.63
C ARG A 571 27.00 27.83 -10.11
N ALA A 572 25.85 27.53 -9.51
CA ALA A 572 24.96 26.47 -9.96
C ALA A 572 24.55 26.68 -11.43
N LEU A 573 24.11 27.89 -11.78
CA LEU A 573 23.71 28.26 -13.13
C LEU A 573 24.84 28.10 -14.14
N ALA A 574 26.06 28.52 -13.80
CA ALA A 574 27.23 28.36 -14.68
C ALA A 574 27.55 26.87 -14.94
N VAL A 575 27.50 26.03 -13.90
CA VAL A 575 27.71 24.59 -14.04
C VAL A 575 26.61 23.96 -14.90
N TYR A 576 25.33 24.25 -14.63
CA TYR A 576 24.24 23.71 -15.44
C TYR A 576 24.30 24.17 -16.89
N LYS A 577 24.64 25.43 -17.18
CA LYS A 577 24.82 25.92 -18.56
C LYS A 577 25.94 25.19 -19.30
N ALA A 578 27.01 24.81 -18.60
CA ALA A 578 28.07 24.00 -19.19
C ALA A 578 27.58 22.56 -19.47
N VAL A 579 26.90 21.93 -18.51
CA VAL A 579 26.41 20.55 -18.64
C VAL A 579 25.29 20.42 -19.68
N ALA A 580 24.40 21.41 -19.79
CA ALA A 580 23.27 21.41 -20.73
C ALA A 580 23.67 21.41 -22.22
N ARG A 581 24.94 21.67 -22.53
CA ARG A 581 25.52 21.61 -23.89
C ARG A 581 25.90 20.19 -24.31
N ALA A 582 25.94 19.24 -23.39
CA ALA A 582 26.28 17.86 -23.71
C ALA A 582 25.26 17.26 -24.70
N PRO A 583 25.68 16.42 -25.66
CA PRO A 583 24.79 15.75 -26.60
C PRO A 583 24.07 14.53 -25.98
N LEU A 584 23.90 14.52 -24.66
CA LEU A 584 23.38 13.40 -23.87
C LEU A 584 22.14 13.89 -23.12
N ASP A 585 20.94 13.58 -23.63
CA ASP A 585 19.69 14.14 -23.11
C ASP A 585 19.40 13.77 -21.64
N GLY A 586 19.83 12.58 -21.19
CA GLY A 586 19.70 12.16 -19.79
C GLY A 586 20.54 12.99 -18.81
N ILE A 587 21.58 13.66 -19.30
CA ILE A 587 22.44 14.55 -18.51
C ILE A 587 22.04 16.02 -18.75
N ALA A 588 21.74 16.38 -20.00
CA ALA A 588 21.41 17.74 -20.37
C ALA A 588 20.04 18.19 -19.87
N THR A 589 19.05 17.29 -19.79
CA THR A 589 17.67 17.62 -19.37
C THR A 589 17.59 18.05 -17.91
N PRO A 590 18.18 17.32 -16.93
CA PRO A 590 18.26 17.78 -15.54
C PRO A 590 18.93 19.14 -15.41
N ALA A 591 20.03 19.38 -16.14
CA ALA A 591 20.70 20.68 -16.17
C ALA A 591 19.79 21.80 -16.69
N ARG A 592 19.07 21.56 -17.80
CA ARG A 592 18.12 22.53 -18.36
C ARG A 592 16.97 22.85 -17.40
N LEU A 593 16.45 21.84 -16.71
CA LEU A 593 15.46 22.05 -15.65
C LEU A 593 16.03 22.94 -14.53
N GLY A 594 17.27 22.70 -14.10
CA GLY A 594 17.97 23.54 -13.13
C GLY A 594 18.13 24.99 -13.59
N ILE A 595 18.52 25.21 -14.86
CA ILE A 595 18.62 26.55 -15.47
C ILE A 595 17.26 27.27 -15.40
N ILE A 596 16.18 26.62 -15.84
CA ILE A 596 14.84 27.22 -15.85
C ILE A 596 14.43 27.63 -14.44
N LYS A 597 14.59 26.73 -13.45
CA LYS A 597 14.24 27.01 -12.05
C LYS A 597 15.01 28.21 -11.49
N LEU A 598 16.32 28.27 -11.72
CA LEU A 598 17.16 29.37 -11.23
C LEU A 598 16.86 30.69 -11.94
N GLU A 599 16.63 30.69 -13.26
CA GLU A 599 16.31 31.91 -14.01
C GLU A 599 14.91 32.44 -13.68
N MET A 600 13.95 31.56 -13.37
CA MET A 600 12.64 31.93 -12.83
C MET A 600 12.77 32.57 -11.44
N ALA A 601 13.53 31.94 -10.53
CA ALA A 601 13.72 32.45 -9.17
C ALA A 601 14.40 33.83 -9.15
N LYS A 602 15.29 34.11 -10.11
CA LYS A 602 15.93 35.42 -10.30
C LYS A 602 15.03 36.45 -11.01
N GLY A 603 13.87 36.05 -11.52
CA GLY A 603 12.98 36.90 -12.33
C GLY A 603 13.52 37.21 -13.74
N ALA A 604 14.59 36.54 -14.16
CA ALA A 604 15.16 36.70 -15.51
C ALA A 604 14.30 35.98 -16.57
N LEU A 605 13.63 34.89 -16.18
CA LEU A 605 12.70 34.14 -17.03
C LEU A 605 11.27 34.30 -16.54
N LYS A 606 10.40 34.84 -17.40
CA LYS A 606 8.96 34.99 -17.10
C LYS A 606 8.25 33.63 -17.10
N ALA A 607 7.19 33.53 -16.31
CA ALA A 607 6.40 32.31 -16.14
C ALA A 607 5.93 31.69 -17.48
N ASP A 608 5.38 32.47 -18.41
CA ASP A 608 4.93 31.93 -19.71
C ASP A 608 6.07 31.36 -20.56
N ALA A 609 7.23 32.03 -20.56
CA ALA A 609 8.41 31.57 -21.28
C ALA A 609 9.00 30.32 -20.63
N ALA A 610 8.98 30.23 -19.30
CA ALA A 610 9.37 29.03 -18.57
C ALA A 610 8.42 27.85 -18.86
N ALA A 611 7.11 28.09 -18.88
CA ALA A 611 6.12 27.07 -19.22
C ALA A 611 6.36 26.50 -20.62
N ALA A 612 6.61 27.35 -21.62
CA ALA A 612 6.93 26.92 -22.98
C ALA A 612 8.22 26.06 -23.05
N GLN A 613 9.26 26.43 -22.29
CA GLN A 613 10.48 25.63 -22.22
C GLN A 613 10.27 24.28 -21.51
N LEU A 614 9.51 24.26 -20.42
CA LEU A 614 9.18 23.05 -19.67
C LEU A 614 8.29 22.09 -20.49
N GLU A 615 7.34 22.60 -21.27
CA GLU A 615 6.54 21.80 -22.20
C GLU A 615 7.43 21.11 -23.24
N ALA A 616 8.43 21.81 -23.79
CA ALA A 616 9.39 21.20 -24.70
C ALA A 616 10.26 20.14 -24.00
N LEU A 617 10.72 20.40 -22.78
CA LEU A 617 11.50 19.43 -21.99
C LEU A 617 10.69 18.19 -21.64
N LYS A 618 9.38 18.34 -21.40
CA LYS A 618 8.47 17.23 -21.08
C LYS A 618 8.59 16.13 -22.14
N TRP A 619 8.68 16.48 -23.42
CA TRP A 619 8.79 15.51 -24.52
C TRP A 619 10.22 15.04 -24.83
N ARG A 620 11.23 15.72 -24.27
CA ARG A 620 12.65 15.44 -24.54
C ARG A 620 13.17 14.23 -23.78
N TRP A 621 12.65 13.96 -22.59
CA TRP A 621 13.10 12.88 -21.70
C TRP A 621 11.93 12.24 -20.96
N ARG A 622 12.01 10.92 -20.74
CA ARG A 622 10.93 10.10 -20.17
C ARG A 622 11.49 8.95 -19.32
N GLY A 623 10.74 8.53 -18.31
CA GLY A 623 10.93 7.26 -17.60
C GLY A 623 11.65 7.32 -16.26
N ASP A 624 11.93 8.49 -15.70
CA ASP A 624 12.67 8.63 -14.45
C ASP A 624 12.22 9.84 -13.59
N ALA A 625 12.93 10.08 -12.49
CA ALA A 625 12.67 11.20 -11.58
C ALA A 625 12.78 12.58 -12.25
N THR A 626 13.57 12.71 -13.32
CA THR A 626 13.71 13.97 -14.06
C THR A 626 12.43 14.31 -14.79
N GLU A 627 11.79 13.33 -15.44
CA GLU A 627 10.48 13.52 -16.06
C GLU A 627 9.47 14.05 -15.03
N LEU A 628 9.41 13.42 -13.86
CA LEU A 628 8.47 13.83 -12.81
C LEU A 628 8.77 15.23 -12.30
N ALA A 629 10.04 15.57 -12.13
CA ALA A 629 10.46 16.90 -11.72
C ALA A 629 10.06 17.97 -12.76
N VAL A 630 10.14 17.68 -14.06
CA VAL A 630 9.65 18.57 -15.13
C VAL A 630 8.13 18.73 -15.06
N ILE A 631 7.38 17.62 -15.00
CA ILE A 631 5.91 17.61 -14.93
C ILE A 631 5.43 18.39 -13.71
N ARG A 632 6.01 18.13 -12.54
CA ARG A 632 5.67 18.80 -11.29
C ARG A 632 5.92 20.31 -11.38
N THR A 633 7.10 20.72 -11.84
CA THR A 633 7.46 22.15 -11.97
C THR A 633 6.51 22.86 -12.94
N LEU A 634 6.13 22.22 -14.04
CA LEU A 634 5.17 22.75 -15.00
C LEU A 634 3.75 22.85 -14.41
N GLY A 635 3.31 21.82 -13.66
CA GLY A 635 2.02 21.83 -12.97
C GLY A 635 1.92 22.95 -11.94
N GLU A 636 2.94 23.09 -11.08
CA GLU A 636 3.05 24.18 -10.09
C GLU A 636 3.01 25.56 -10.77
N LEU A 637 3.70 25.70 -11.92
CA LEU A 637 3.69 26.92 -12.70
C LEU A 637 2.29 27.25 -13.24
N TYR A 638 1.57 26.27 -13.80
CA TYR A 638 0.20 26.47 -14.25
C TYR A 638 -0.77 26.80 -13.10
N LEU A 639 -0.61 26.18 -11.92
CA LEU A 639 -1.39 26.54 -10.74
C LEU A 639 -1.17 28.00 -10.33
N SER A 640 0.09 28.45 -10.31
CA SER A 640 0.44 29.83 -9.94
C SER A 640 -0.15 30.89 -10.89
N GLN A 641 -0.46 30.50 -12.12
CA GLN A 641 -1.08 31.36 -13.15
C GLN A 641 -2.61 31.28 -13.17
N GLY A 642 -3.24 30.48 -12.30
CA GLY A 642 -4.68 30.21 -12.33
C GLY A 642 -5.13 29.32 -13.50
N ARG A 643 -4.19 28.64 -14.16
CA ARG A 643 -4.44 27.75 -15.31
C ARG A 643 -4.73 26.32 -14.83
N TYR A 644 -5.82 26.17 -14.07
CA TYR A 644 -6.11 24.94 -13.32
C TYR A 644 -6.31 23.70 -14.20
N ARG A 645 -6.94 23.85 -15.37
CA ARG A 645 -7.15 22.72 -16.29
C ARG A 645 -5.83 22.18 -16.80
N GLU A 646 -4.93 23.04 -17.26
CA GLU A 646 -3.61 22.64 -17.74
C GLU A 646 -2.75 22.07 -16.62
N ALA A 647 -2.82 22.64 -15.42
CA ALA A 647 -2.13 22.12 -14.24
C ALA A 647 -2.55 20.68 -13.93
N LEU A 648 -3.85 20.45 -13.72
CA LEU A 648 -4.38 19.12 -13.40
C LEU A 648 -4.14 18.13 -14.55
N THR A 649 -4.26 18.57 -15.79
CA THR A 649 -3.97 17.73 -16.98
C THR A 649 -2.50 17.32 -17.00
N THR A 650 -1.58 18.26 -16.75
CA THR A 650 -0.14 18.01 -16.73
C THR A 650 0.24 17.04 -15.62
N LEU A 651 -0.22 17.30 -14.41
CA LEU A 651 0.02 16.43 -13.25
C LEU A 651 -0.59 15.03 -13.45
N LYS A 652 -1.78 14.92 -14.05
CA LYS A 652 -2.43 13.65 -14.40
C LYS A 652 -1.73 12.91 -15.54
N THR A 653 -1.03 13.60 -16.45
CA THR A 653 -0.35 13.00 -17.61
C THR A 653 0.69 11.95 -17.19
N ALA A 654 1.22 12.06 -15.97
CA ALA A 654 2.08 11.05 -15.38
C ALA A 654 1.41 9.66 -15.27
N GLY A 655 0.09 9.61 -15.08
CA GLY A 655 -0.68 8.37 -15.04
C GLY A 655 -0.35 7.44 -13.86
N SER A 656 -1.03 6.29 -13.82
CA SER A 656 -0.94 5.34 -12.69
C SER A 656 0.38 4.56 -12.62
N LYS A 657 1.13 4.45 -13.73
CA LYS A 657 2.41 3.73 -13.78
C LYS A 657 3.59 4.51 -13.18
N ILE A 658 3.41 5.80 -12.87
CA ILE A 658 4.46 6.66 -12.32
C ILE A 658 4.58 6.55 -10.79
N VAL A 659 3.57 6.02 -10.09
CA VAL A 659 3.65 5.77 -8.64
C VAL A 659 4.87 4.91 -8.28
N THR A 660 5.32 4.03 -9.17
CA THR A 660 6.51 3.19 -8.96
C THR A 660 7.84 3.88 -9.25
N LEU A 661 7.83 5.10 -9.82
CA LEU A 661 9.05 5.88 -10.05
C LEU A 661 9.42 6.68 -8.79
N PRO A 662 10.72 6.94 -8.56
CA PRO A 662 11.16 7.78 -7.45
C PRO A 662 10.49 9.16 -7.50
N GLY A 663 9.73 9.49 -6.44
CA GLY A 663 8.98 10.75 -6.34
C GLY A 663 7.56 10.72 -6.91
N GLY A 664 7.08 9.59 -7.41
CA GLY A 664 5.71 9.41 -7.92
C GLY A 664 4.63 9.72 -6.86
N ASP A 665 4.82 9.26 -5.63
CA ASP A 665 3.90 9.53 -4.52
C ASP A 665 3.72 11.03 -4.24
N ARG A 666 4.81 11.80 -4.36
CA ARG A 666 4.76 13.26 -4.17
C ARG A 666 3.94 13.92 -5.28
N LEU A 667 4.11 13.49 -6.52
CA LEU A 667 3.34 14.02 -7.64
C LEU A 667 1.84 13.71 -7.52
N GLN A 668 1.49 12.51 -7.04
CA GLN A 668 0.11 12.16 -6.75
C GLN A 668 -0.46 13.03 -5.62
N ALA A 669 0.30 13.24 -4.55
CA ALA A 669 -0.09 14.15 -3.47
C ALA A 669 -0.28 15.59 -3.97
N ASP A 670 0.60 16.08 -4.85
CA ASP A 670 0.48 17.42 -5.46
C ASP A 670 -0.81 17.53 -6.31
N LEU A 671 -1.15 16.48 -7.07
CA LEU A 671 -2.39 16.41 -7.86
C LEU A 671 -3.64 16.42 -6.96
N ASP A 672 -3.65 15.59 -5.92
CA ASP A 672 -4.75 15.49 -4.97
C ASP A 672 -4.94 16.81 -4.19
N ASN A 673 -3.85 17.42 -3.75
CA ASN A 673 -3.86 18.71 -3.06
C ASN A 673 -4.34 19.84 -3.97
N ALA A 674 -3.90 19.87 -5.24
CA ALA A 674 -4.39 20.85 -6.21
C ALA A 674 -5.90 20.73 -6.44
N PHE A 675 -6.42 19.50 -6.54
CA PHE A 675 -7.85 19.25 -6.68
C PHE A 675 -8.64 19.64 -5.41
N ARG A 676 -8.09 19.34 -4.23
CA ARG A 676 -8.64 19.75 -2.93
C ARG A 676 -8.70 21.26 -2.78
N ALA A 677 -7.60 21.97 -3.05
CA ALA A 677 -7.56 23.43 -2.97
C ALA A 677 -8.63 24.06 -3.88
N LEU A 678 -8.85 23.48 -5.05
CA LEU A 678 -9.85 23.95 -6.00
C LEU A 678 -11.28 23.78 -5.48
N PHE A 679 -11.67 22.57 -5.06
CA PHE A 679 -13.07 22.25 -4.76
C PHE A 679 -13.47 22.29 -3.28
N LEU A 680 -12.50 22.34 -2.35
CA LEU A 680 -12.75 22.48 -0.90
C LEU A 680 -12.25 23.80 -0.31
N GLU A 681 -11.16 24.37 -0.81
CA GLU A 681 -10.56 25.57 -0.21
C GLU A 681 -10.98 26.87 -0.91
N GLY A 682 -11.89 26.77 -1.89
CA GLY A 682 -12.50 27.92 -2.55
C GLY A 682 -11.67 28.51 -3.69
N ALA A 683 -10.56 27.89 -4.13
CA ALA A 683 -9.84 28.39 -5.30
C ALA A 683 -10.69 28.29 -6.59
N ALA A 684 -11.70 27.40 -6.63
CA ALA A 684 -12.67 27.38 -7.70
C ALA A 684 -13.59 28.60 -7.70
N ASP A 685 -13.73 29.36 -6.61
CA ASP A 685 -14.74 30.43 -6.50
C ASP A 685 -14.53 31.55 -7.54
N GLY A 686 -13.29 31.73 -8.02
CA GLY A 686 -12.97 32.63 -9.12
C GLY A 686 -13.35 32.13 -10.53
N LEU A 687 -13.74 30.86 -10.69
CA LEU A 687 -14.10 30.27 -11.99
C LEU A 687 -15.55 30.59 -12.40
N GLN A 688 -15.88 30.38 -13.68
CA GLN A 688 -17.28 30.32 -14.08
C GLN A 688 -17.89 28.98 -13.59
N PRO A 689 -19.13 28.94 -13.07
CA PRO A 689 -19.72 27.69 -12.54
C PRO A 689 -19.73 26.52 -13.53
N VAL A 690 -20.00 26.78 -14.81
CA VAL A 690 -19.93 25.78 -15.88
C VAL A 690 -18.51 25.25 -16.07
N GLN A 691 -17.50 26.13 -15.99
CA GLN A 691 -16.10 25.75 -16.09
C GLN A 691 -15.66 24.90 -14.89
N ALA A 692 -16.09 25.26 -13.68
CA ALA A 692 -15.85 24.48 -12.47
C ALA A 692 -16.51 23.08 -12.57
N LEU A 693 -17.73 23.00 -13.10
CA LEU A 693 -18.42 21.74 -13.34
C LEU A 693 -17.68 20.84 -14.33
N ALA A 694 -17.33 21.38 -15.50
CA ALA A 694 -16.59 20.64 -16.51
C ALA A 694 -15.25 20.14 -15.94
N LEU A 695 -14.54 21.01 -15.22
CA LEU A 695 -13.27 20.64 -14.59
C LEU A 695 -13.45 19.58 -13.49
N PHE A 696 -14.52 19.63 -12.70
CA PHE A 696 -14.80 18.58 -11.72
C PHE A 696 -15.02 17.23 -12.41
N PHE A 697 -15.80 17.19 -13.48
CA PHE A 697 -16.09 15.94 -14.19
C PHE A 697 -14.88 15.36 -14.92
N ASP A 698 -14.00 16.20 -15.48
CA ASP A 698 -12.76 15.79 -16.15
C ASP A 698 -11.77 15.07 -15.19
N PHE A 699 -11.92 15.32 -13.89
CA PHE A 699 -11.02 14.85 -12.83
C PHE A 699 -11.79 14.23 -11.64
N ARG A 700 -13.01 13.75 -11.86
CA ARG A 700 -13.91 13.26 -10.79
C ARG A 700 -13.32 12.09 -10.01
N GLU A 701 -12.43 11.32 -10.63
CA GLU A 701 -11.70 10.23 -10.01
C GLU A 701 -10.76 10.66 -8.89
N LEU A 702 -10.39 11.96 -8.83
CA LEU A 702 -9.59 12.55 -7.74
C LEU A 702 -10.44 12.91 -6.51
N THR A 703 -11.77 12.74 -6.59
CA THR A 703 -12.67 13.05 -5.47
C THR A 703 -12.37 12.12 -4.29
N PRO A 704 -11.99 12.66 -3.10
CA PRO A 704 -11.70 11.84 -1.94
C PRO A 704 -12.89 10.97 -1.51
N VAL A 705 -12.60 9.80 -0.93
CA VAL A 705 -13.63 8.96 -0.32
C VAL A 705 -14.02 9.54 1.05
N GLY A 706 -15.32 9.56 1.36
CA GLY A 706 -15.84 10.05 2.63
C GLY A 706 -16.22 11.54 2.63
N ALA A 707 -16.20 12.14 3.83
CA ALA A 707 -16.81 13.44 4.12
C ALA A 707 -16.25 14.60 3.28
N ASP A 708 -14.95 14.60 2.99
CA ASP A 708 -14.29 15.63 2.18
C ASP A 708 -14.82 15.65 0.74
N GLY A 709 -14.81 14.50 0.06
CA GLY A 709 -15.35 14.40 -1.29
C GLY A 709 -16.86 14.66 -1.32
N ASP A 710 -17.56 14.29 -0.25
CA ASP A 710 -18.97 14.59 -0.11
C ASP A 710 -19.22 16.10 0.01
N GLU A 711 -18.35 16.84 0.71
CA GLU A 711 -18.44 18.29 0.81
C GLU A 711 -18.08 18.98 -0.52
N MET A 712 -17.11 18.47 -1.28
CA MET A 712 -16.80 18.96 -2.63
C MET A 712 -18.04 18.95 -3.53
N VAL A 713 -18.73 17.80 -3.59
CA VAL A 713 -19.93 17.63 -4.41
C VAL A 713 -21.04 18.58 -3.96
N ARG A 714 -21.23 18.77 -2.65
CA ARG A 714 -22.23 19.71 -2.11
C ARG A 714 -21.90 21.16 -2.44
N ARG A 715 -20.63 21.58 -2.36
CA ARG A 715 -20.19 22.93 -2.74
C ARG A 715 -20.46 23.19 -4.22
N LEU A 716 -20.11 22.23 -5.07
CA LEU A 716 -20.36 22.32 -6.50
C LEU A 716 -21.86 22.42 -6.80
N ALA A 717 -22.68 21.56 -6.21
CA ALA A 717 -24.14 21.61 -6.37
C ALA A 717 -24.74 22.95 -5.93
N ARG A 718 -24.33 23.50 -4.77
CA ARG A 718 -24.79 24.82 -4.30
C ARG A 718 -24.48 25.94 -5.28
N ARG A 719 -23.31 25.90 -5.91
CA ARG A 719 -22.91 26.91 -6.90
C ARG A 719 -23.73 26.83 -8.19
N LEU A 720 -24.04 25.62 -8.63
CA LEU A 720 -24.90 25.40 -9.79
C LEU A 720 -26.31 25.94 -9.53
N ILE A 721 -26.85 25.77 -8.32
CA ILE A 721 -28.15 26.32 -7.90
C ILE A 721 -28.15 27.85 -7.98
N ASP A 722 -27.05 28.51 -7.61
CA ASP A 722 -26.95 29.97 -7.62
C ASP A 722 -27.03 30.59 -9.02
N VAL A 723 -26.58 29.86 -10.04
CA VAL A 723 -26.65 30.27 -11.46
C VAL A 723 -27.74 29.55 -12.26
N ASP A 724 -28.78 29.04 -11.59
CA ASP A 724 -29.93 28.41 -12.21
C ASP A 724 -29.66 27.11 -13.01
N LEU A 725 -28.53 26.44 -12.76
CA LEU A 725 -28.22 25.11 -13.30
C LEU A 725 -28.79 24.00 -12.39
N LEU A 726 -30.12 24.00 -12.24
CA LEU A 726 -30.83 23.15 -11.29
C LEU A 726 -30.77 21.65 -11.65
N ASP A 727 -30.83 21.30 -12.93
CA ASP A 727 -30.76 19.90 -13.38
C ASP A 727 -29.42 19.24 -13.00
N GLN A 728 -28.31 19.94 -13.26
CA GLN A 728 -26.96 19.44 -12.97
C GLN A 728 -26.72 19.37 -11.46
N ALA A 729 -27.23 20.34 -10.69
CA ALA A 729 -27.18 20.29 -9.23
C ALA A 729 -27.96 19.09 -8.68
N ALA A 730 -29.15 18.80 -9.23
CA ALA A 730 -29.96 17.67 -8.83
C ALA A 730 -29.27 16.34 -9.12
N GLU A 731 -28.61 16.19 -10.28
CA GLU A 731 -27.87 14.98 -10.64
C GLU A 731 -26.73 14.68 -9.64
N LEU A 732 -25.95 15.70 -9.28
CA LEU A 732 -24.86 15.57 -8.30
C LEU A 732 -25.36 15.15 -6.92
N LEU A 733 -26.40 15.82 -6.41
CA LEU A 733 -26.98 15.52 -5.10
C LEU A 733 -27.67 14.15 -5.07
N LYS A 734 -28.35 13.77 -6.17
CA LYS A 734 -28.97 12.45 -6.32
C LYS A 734 -27.91 11.35 -6.27
N TYR A 735 -26.87 11.46 -7.10
CA TYR A 735 -25.78 10.48 -7.13
C TYR A 735 -25.16 10.31 -5.74
N GLN A 736 -24.92 11.42 -5.03
CA GLN A 736 -24.38 11.40 -3.68
C GLN A 736 -25.30 10.70 -2.67
N ALA A 737 -26.60 11.02 -2.69
CA ALA A 737 -27.58 10.41 -1.78
C ALA A 737 -27.80 8.91 -2.04
N GLU A 738 -27.71 8.46 -3.30
CA GLU A 738 -27.94 7.06 -3.68
C GLU A 738 -26.71 6.18 -3.47
N ASN A 739 -25.50 6.70 -3.69
CA ASN A 739 -24.29 5.88 -3.78
C ASN A 739 -23.27 6.11 -2.66
N ARG A 740 -23.38 7.19 -1.88
CA ARG A 740 -22.31 7.59 -0.94
C ARG A 740 -22.75 7.84 0.49
N LEU A 741 -24.05 8.02 0.75
CA LEU A 741 -24.56 8.44 2.05
C LEU A 741 -25.62 7.49 2.58
N ASP A 742 -25.69 7.37 3.91
CA ASP A 742 -26.71 6.63 4.63
C ASP A 742 -27.30 7.43 5.81
N GLY A 743 -28.44 6.96 6.30
CA GLY A 743 -29.10 7.49 7.50
C GLY A 743 -29.40 8.99 7.44
N VAL A 744 -29.00 9.73 8.48
CA VAL A 744 -29.27 11.17 8.62
C VAL A 744 -28.58 11.99 7.53
N ALA A 745 -27.35 11.63 7.14
CA ALA A 745 -26.62 12.35 6.09
C ALA A 745 -27.30 12.22 4.72
N LYS A 746 -27.75 11.00 4.37
CA LYS A 746 -28.57 10.77 3.18
C LYS A 746 -29.83 11.61 3.19
N ALA A 747 -30.55 11.59 4.31
CA ALA A 747 -31.78 12.36 4.47
C ALA A 747 -31.55 13.87 4.34
N GLN A 748 -30.48 14.44 4.89
CA GLN A 748 -30.16 15.86 4.72
C GLN A 748 -29.89 16.23 3.25
N VAL A 749 -29.11 15.41 2.54
CA VAL A 749 -28.82 15.66 1.12
C VAL A 749 -30.07 15.47 0.26
N SER A 750 -30.88 14.45 0.53
CA SER A 750 -32.16 14.25 -0.16
C SER A 750 -33.18 15.36 0.13
N THR A 751 -33.15 16.00 1.31
CA THR A 751 -33.96 17.21 1.60
C THR A 751 -33.55 18.35 0.68
N ASN A 752 -32.24 18.59 0.54
CA ASN A 752 -31.72 19.61 -0.38
C ASN A 752 -32.08 19.29 -1.84
N LEU A 753 -31.94 18.02 -2.25
CA LEU A 753 -32.34 17.54 -3.57
C LEU A 753 -33.83 17.78 -3.85
N ALA A 754 -34.70 17.50 -2.86
CA ALA A 754 -36.13 17.76 -2.99
C ALA A 754 -36.45 19.25 -3.14
N ALA A 755 -35.73 20.12 -2.42
CA ALA A 755 -35.84 21.56 -2.62
C ALA A 755 -35.41 21.97 -4.04
N VAL A 756 -34.33 21.40 -4.58
CA VAL A 756 -33.89 21.64 -5.98
C VAL A 756 -34.94 21.18 -6.98
N TYR A 757 -35.49 19.97 -6.83
CA TYR A 757 -36.56 19.47 -7.69
C TYR A 757 -37.80 20.36 -7.63
N LEU A 758 -38.18 20.83 -6.44
CA LEU A 758 -39.28 21.76 -6.29
C LEU A 758 -39.00 23.07 -7.00
N MET A 759 -37.82 23.70 -6.85
CA MET A 759 -37.46 24.91 -7.60
C MET A 759 -37.56 24.71 -9.11
N ASN A 760 -37.22 23.51 -9.59
CA ASN A 760 -37.27 23.11 -10.99
C ASN A 760 -38.66 22.62 -11.47
N ARG A 761 -39.72 22.82 -10.68
CA ARG A 761 -41.10 22.38 -10.97
C ARG A 761 -41.25 20.86 -11.20
N GLN A 762 -40.50 20.05 -10.46
CA GLN A 762 -40.56 18.58 -10.49
C GLN A 762 -41.07 18.02 -9.14
N PRO A 763 -42.35 18.22 -8.78
CA PRO A 763 -42.87 17.83 -7.47
C PRO A 763 -42.90 16.31 -7.25
N GLU A 764 -43.08 15.49 -8.28
CA GLU A 764 -43.03 14.03 -8.16
C GLU A 764 -41.63 13.53 -7.76
N GLU A 765 -40.59 14.07 -8.38
CA GLU A 765 -39.20 13.71 -8.07
C GLU A 765 -38.80 14.20 -6.67
N ALA A 766 -39.31 15.37 -6.24
CA ALA A 766 -39.14 15.84 -4.87
C ALA A 766 -39.74 14.89 -3.83
N LEU A 767 -40.95 14.38 -4.07
CA LEU A 767 -41.58 13.37 -3.20
C LEU A 767 -40.77 12.07 -3.17
N LYS A 768 -40.31 11.59 -4.33
CA LYS A 768 -39.46 10.39 -4.40
C LYS A 768 -38.18 10.55 -3.59
N ALA A 769 -37.51 11.70 -3.69
CA ALA A 769 -36.30 12.00 -2.91
C ALA A 769 -36.56 12.03 -1.40
N LEU A 770 -37.68 12.61 -0.96
CA LEU A 770 -38.08 12.64 0.46
C LEU A 770 -38.48 11.25 0.97
N TRP A 771 -39.21 10.47 0.19
CA TRP A 771 -39.69 9.16 0.64
C TRP A 771 -38.59 8.09 0.66
N SER A 772 -37.69 8.10 -0.32
CA SER A 772 -36.57 7.14 -0.41
C SER A 772 -35.49 7.34 0.67
N SER A 773 -35.55 8.46 1.39
CA SER A 773 -34.59 8.84 2.44
C SER A 773 -35.23 8.96 3.84
N ARG A 774 -36.41 8.37 4.06
CA ARG A 774 -37.06 8.36 5.37
C ARG A 774 -36.26 7.54 6.40
N THR A 775 -36.12 8.08 7.60
CA THR A 775 -35.51 7.39 8.74
C THR A 775 -36.12 7.88 10.05
N THR A 776 -36.10 7.04 11.08
CA THR A 776 -36.71 7.31 12.40
C THR A 776 -35.83 8.18 13.30
N LEU A 777 -34.55 8.36 12.95
CA LEU A 777 -33.54 9.05 13.77
C LEU A 777 -33.31 10.52 13.36
N LEU A 778 -34.28 11.15 12.72
CA LEU A 778 -34.12 12.52 12.21
C LEU A 778 -34.30 13.58 13.31
N PRO A 779 -33.44 14.62 13.36
CA PRO A 779 -33.64 15.78 14.22
C PRO A 779 -35.00 16.45 13.97
N ALA A 780 -35.63 16.95 15.04
CA ALA A 780 -36.98 17.54 14.96
C ALA A 780 -37.07 18.68 13.93
N ALA A 781 -36.08 19.57 13.89
CA ALA A 781 -36.04 20.67 12.91
C ALA A 781 -36.06 20.18 11.46
N MET A 782 -35.29 19.12 11.16
CA MET A 782 -35.22 18.54 9.82
C MET A 782 -36.51 17.81 9.43
N ASN A 783 -37.19 17.18 10.39
CA ASN A 783 -38.51 16.60 10.17
C ASN A 783 -39.60 17.66 9.89
N LEU A 784 -39.48 18.85 10.46
CA LEU A 784 -40.39 19.98 10.15
C LEU A 784 -40.14 20.50 8.73
N GLU A 785 -38.87 20.72 8.37
CA GLU A 785 -38.46 21.14 7.02
C GLU A 785 -38.95 20.16 5.95
N ARG A 786 -38.71 18.85 6.16
CA ARG A 786 -39.13 17.80 5.22
C ARG A 786 -40.64 17.70 5.08
N ARG A 787 -41.40 17.88 6.16
CA ARG A 787 -42.88 17.91 6.09
C ARG A 787 -43.39 19.11 5.31
N ALA A 788 -42.77 20.29 5.49
CA ALA A 788 -43.14 21.46 4.72
C ALA A 788 -42.84 21.27 3.22
N LEU A 789 -41.70 20.68 2.86
CA LEU A 789 -41.38 20.36 1.46
C LEU A 789 -42.30 19.29 0.87
N GLU A 790 -42.62 18.24 1.63
CA GLU A 790 -43.57 17.19 1.22
C GLU A 790 -44.97 17.78 0.97
N ALA A 791 -45.46 18.63 1.87
CA ALA A 791 -46.72 19.33 1.70
C ALA A 791 -46.71 20.31 0.51
N ARG A 792 -45.59 21.01 0.27
CA ARG A 792 -45.43 21.87 -0.92
C ARG A 792 -45.48 21.06 -2.20
N ALA A 793 -44.81 19.91 -2.26
CA ALA A 793 -44.85 19.02 -3.42
C ALA A 793 -46.27 18.48 -3.68
N LEU A 794 -46.98 18.05 -2.64
CA LEU A 794 -48.37 17.61 -2.75
C LEU A 794 -49.31 18.73 -3.19
N MET A 795 -49.09 19.96 -2.73
CA MET A 795 -49.83 21.14 -3.15
C MET A 795 -49.64 21.43 -4.65
N GLU A 796 -48.40 21.38 -5.17
CA GLU A 796 -48.12 21.57 -6.61
C GLU A 796 -48.77 20.47 -7.47
N LEU A 797 -48.95 19.26 -6.92
CA LEU A 797 -49.71 18.17 -7.56
C LEU A 797 -51.24 18.31 -7.42
N GLY A 798 -51.75 19.39 -6.81
CA GLY A 798 -53.17 19.61 -6.56
C GLY A 798 -53.78 18.76 -5.44
N ARG A 799 -52.96 18.06 -4.65
CA ARG A 799 -53.40 17.18 -3.54
C ARG A 799 -53.50 17.95 -2.22
N TYR A 800 -54.35 18.98 -2.19
CA TYR A 800 -54.42 19.95 -1.09
C TYR A 800 -54.77 19.34 0.28
N GLU A 801 -55.79 18.47 0.34
CA GLU A 801 -56.21 17.82 1.60
C GLU A 801 -55.08 16.97 2.20
N HIS A 802 -54.38 16.22 1.35
CA HIS A 802 -53.25 15.39 1.79
C HIS A 802 -52.05 16.24 2.22
N ALA A 803 -51.81 17.38 1.56
CA ALA A 803 -50.79 18.33 1.99
C ALA A 803 -51.09 18.90 3.39
N LEU A 804 -52.36 19.26 3.68
CA LEU A 804 -52.78 19.71 5.00
C LEU A 804 -52.65 18.61 6.07
N GLU A 805 -52.97 17.36 5.72
CA GLU A 805 -52.77 16.19 6.57
C GLU A 805 -51.30 15.99 6.95
N VAL A 806 -50.39 16.08 5.98
CA VAL A 806 -48.93 15.97 6.19
C VAL A 806 -48.41 17.08 7.11
N LEU A 807 -48.90 18.31 6.95
CA LEU A 807 -48.56 19.41 7.87
C LEU A 807 -49.10 19.19 9.28
N GLY A 808 -50.32 18.64 9.41
CA GLY A 808 -50.96 18.38 10.69
C GLY A 808 -50.98 19.62 11.60
N LYS A 809 -50.44 19.47 12.82
CA LYS A 809 -50.31 20.56 13.83
C LYS A 809 -48.99 21.33 13.74
N ASP A 810 -48.22 21.16 12.66
CA ASP A 810 -46.97 21.89 12.46
C ASP A 810 -47.24 23.40 12.34
N ALA A 811 -46.62 24.14 13.27
CA ALA A 811 -46.70 25.58 13.40
C ALA A 811 -45.35 26.26 13.10
N SER A 812 -44.42 25.55 12.43
CA SER A 812 -43.19 26.13 11.94
C SER A 812 -43.46 27.22 10.90
N PRO A 813 -42.57 28.21 10.74
CA PRO A 813 -42.66 29.24 9.70
C PRO A 813 -42.95 28.66 8.29
N ALA A 814 -42.20 27.62 7.90
CA ALA A 814 -42.36 26.96 6.60
C ALA A 814 -43.72 26.26 6.46
N ALA A 815 -44.19 25.56 7.49
CA ALA A 815 -45.51 24.93 7.49
C ALA A 815 -46.65 25.94 7.38
N ARG A 816 -46.54 27.10 8.05
CA ARG A 816 -47.51 28.19 7.95
C ARG A 816 -47.52 28.80 6.54
N ASP A 817 -46.35 29.01 5.94
CA ASP A 817 -46.24 29.53 4.58
C ASP A 817 -46.92 28.57 3.57
N VAL A 818 -46.64 27.26 3.66
CA VAL A 818 -47.30 26.25 2.79
C VAL A 818 -48.80 26.16 3.07
N ARG A 819 -49.24 26.24 4.33
CA ARG A 819 -50.68 26.22 4.67
C ARG A 819 -51.40 27.44 4.11
N ALA A 820 -50.79 28.63 4.16
CA ALA A 820 -51.35 29.83 3.55
C ALA A 820 -51.49 29.67 2.03
N ASP A 821 -50.47 29.12 1.37
CA ASP A 821 -50.49 28.84 -0.07
C ASP A 821 -51.59 27.82 -0.46
N ILE A 822 -51.78 26.75 0.33
CA ILE A 822 -52.84 25.77 0.10
C ILE A 822 -54.23 26.42 0.22
N LEU A 823 -54.47 27.18 1.30
CA LEU A 823 -55.75 27.87 1.53
C LEU A 823 -56.04 28.89 0.45
N TRP A 824 -55.01 29.59 -0.03
CA TRP A 824 -55.09 30.49 -1.17
C TRP A 824 -55.54 29.73 -2.43
N LYS A 825 -54.94 28.57 -2.73
CA LYS A 825 -55.33 27.73 -3.88
C LYS A 825 -56.74 27.15 -3.76
N GLN A 826 -57.20 26.87 -2.54
CA GLN A 826 -58.58 26.44 -2.24
C GLN A 826 -59.60 27.59 -2.22
N GLN A 827 -59.19 28.83 -2.55
CA GLN A 827 -60.04 30.02 -2.54
C GLN A 827 -60.57 30.41 -1.15
N GLN A 828 -59.91 29.94 -0.08
CA GLN A 828 -60.21 30.32 1.30
C GLN A 828 -59.45 31.60 1.68
N TRP A 829 -59.77 32.70 1.00
CA TRP A 829 -58.98 33.95 1.01
C TRP A 829 -58.76 34.55 2.39
N GLY A 830 -59.80 34.60 3.23
CA GLY A 830 -59.71 35.20 4.57
C GLY A 830 -58.80 34.40 5.51
N ALA A 831 -58.89 33.06 5.47
CA ALA A 831 -58.04 32.19 6.27
C ALA A 831 -56.57 32.23 5.81
N ALA A 832 -56.33 32.29 4.49
CA ALA A 832 -55.00 32.49 3.92
C ALA A 832 -54.40 33.86 4.31
N ALA A 833 -55.20 34.93 4.23
CA ALA A 833 -54.79 36.28 4.61
C ALA A 833 -54.37 36.37 6.08
N ALA A 834 -55.12 35.74 6.98
CA ALA A 834 -54.78 35.68 8.40
C ALA A 834 -53.43 35.01 8.66
N LEU A 835 -53.08 33.97 7.90
CA LEU A 835 -51.77 33.32 8.01
C LEU A 835 -50.64 34.20 7.46
N TYR A 836 -50.84 34.88 6.33
CA TYR A 836 -49.84 35.82 5.81
C TYR A 836 -49.61 37.02 6.75
N ASP A 837 -50.68 37.57 7.33
CA ASP A 837 -50.63 38.64 8.35
C ASP A 837 -49.88 38.16 9.61
N GLN A 838 -50.19 36.95 10.12
CA GLN A 838 -49.42 36.34 11.22
C GLN A 838 -47.94 36.15 10.90
N ARG A 839 -47.60 35.83 9.64
CA ARG A 839 -46.20 35.65 9.22
C ARG A 839 -45.42 36.96 9.17
N LEU A 840 -46.11 38.08 8.94
CA LEU A 840 -45.54 39.42 9.07
C LEU A 840 -45.39 39.82 10.55
N GLY A 841 -46.35 39.43 11.39
CA GLY A 841 -46.26 39.60 12.84
C GLY A 841 -46.00 41.06 13.25
N ASP A 842 -44.93 41.27 14.01
CA ASP A 842 -44.51 42.59 14.53
C ASP A 842 -43.58 43.37 13.58
N ARG A 843 -43.37 42.89 12.35
CA ARG A 843 -42.47 43.51 11.36
C ARG A 843 -42.75 44.99 11.12
N TRP A 844 -44.00 45.42 11.29
CA TRP A 844 -44.41 46.82 11.17
C TRP A 844 -43.72 47.78 12.15
N LYS A 845 -43.19 47.28 13.28
CA LYS A 845 -42.48 48.09 14.29
C LYS A 845 -41.08 48.49 13.84
N GLU A 846 -40.47 47.73 12.92
CA GLU A 846 -39.09 47.91 12.45
C GLU A 846 -39.04 48.73 11.16
N THR A 847 -39.43 50.00 11.23
CA THR A 847 -39.57 50.87 10.04
C THR A 847 -38.24 51.31 9.43
N ALA A 848 -37.12 51.12 10.12
CA ALA A 848 -35.79 51.51 9.64
C ALA A 848 -35.25 50.60 8.51
N VAL A 849 -35.73 49.36 8.43
CA VAL A 849 -35.34 48.40 7.39
C VAL A 849 -36.50 48.27 6.40
N PRO A 850 -36.29 48.37 5.07
CA PRO A 850 -37.32 48.09 4.09
C PRO A 850 -37.83 46.64 4.17
N LEU A 851 -39.05 46.38 3.68
CA LEU A 851 -39.56 45.01 3.59
C LEU A 851 -38.71 44.23 2.58
N SER A 852 -38.40 42.97 2.91
CA SER A 852 -37.84 42.03 1.94
C SER A 852 -38.90 41.66 0.89
N GLU A 853 -38.46 41.18 -0.27
CA GLU A 853 -39.35 40.74 -1.36
C GLU A 853 -40.40 39.72 -0.91
N VAL A 854 -40.02 38.80 -0.02
CA VAL A 854 -40.93 37.80 0.54
C VAL A 854 -41.94 38.45 1.50
N GLU A 855 -41.53 39.44 2.29
CA GLU A 855 -42.43 40.18 3.18
C GLU A 855 -43.40 41.07 2.40
N GLU A 856 -42.93 41.75 1.34
CA GLU A 856 -43.81 42.50 0.43
C GLU A 856 -44.88 41.60 -0.19
N THR A 857 -44.48 40.42 -0.67
CA THR A 857 -45.39 39.43 -1.25
C THR A 857 -46.43 38.96 -0.23
N ARG A 858 -46.01 38.66 1.02
CA ARG A 858 -46.92 38.30 2.11
C ARG A 858 -47.90 39.43 2.42
N LEU A 859 -47.43 40.69 2.46
CA LEU A 859 -48.27 41.85 2.74
C LEU A 859 -49.32 42.08 1.65
N ILE A 860 -48.92 41.99 0.39
CA ILE A 860 -49.83 42.11 -0.75
C ILE A 860 -50.90 41.00 -0.70
N ARG A 861 -50.50 39.75 -0.43
CA ARG A 861 -51.45 38.63 -0.31
C ARG A 861 -52.36 38.73 0.91
N ALA A 862 -51.87 39.21 2.05
CA ALA A 862 -52.70 39.45 3.23
C ALA A 862 -53.77 40.52 2.93
N GLY A 863 -53.38 41.65 2.35
CA GLY A 863 -54.30 42.73 1.99
C GLY A 863 -55.34 42.30 0.94
N ALA A 864 -54.88 41.68 -0.15
CA ALA A 864 -55.77 41.16 -1.19
C ALA A 864 -56.73 40.08 -0.64
N GLY A 865 -56.26 39.16 0.21
CA GLY A 865 -57.10 38.12 0.77
C GLY A 865 -58.15 38.63 1.75
N TYR A 866 -57.83 39.62 2.60
CA TYR A 866 -58.83 40.28 3.45
C TYR A 866 -59.85 41.08 2.63
N SER A 867 -59.42 41.74 1.55
CA SER A 867 -60.31 42.43 0.61
C SER A 867 -61.28 41.45 -0.07
N LEU A 868 -60.77 40.34 -0.60
CA LEU A 868 -61.58 39.27 -1.22
C LEU A 868 -62.54 38.59 -0.24
N ALA A 869 -62.15 38.48 1.04
CA ALA A 869 -63.00 37.97 2.12
C ALA A 869 -63.99 39.00 2.69
N ARG A 870 -63.91 40.26 2.24
CA ARG A 870 -64.68 41.40 2.75
C ARG A 870 -64.52 41.65 4.26
N ASP A 871 -63.32 41.38 4.80
CA ASP A 871 -62.99 41.65 6.20
C ASP A 871 -62.43 43.07 6.38
N ALA A 872 -63.35 44.03 6.51
CA ALA A 872 -63.01 45.45 6.67
C ALA A 872 -62.09 45.69 7.88
N GLY A 873 -62.37 45.04 9.00
CA GLY A 873 -61.66 45.28 10.26
C GLY A 873 -60.21 44.82 10.21
N ALA A 874 -59.96 43.61 9.69
CA ALA A 874 -58.61 43.10 9.50
C ALA A 874 -57.82 43.92 8.46
N LEU A 875 -58.46 44.32 7.37
CA LEU A 875 -57.83 45.15 6.34
C LEU A 875 -57.46 46.55 6.85
N THR A 876 -58.33 47.21 7.61
CA THR A 876 -58.03 48.51 8.24
C THR A 876 -56.87 48.40 9.22
N ARG A 877 -56.79 47.32 10.01
CA ARG A 877 -55.66 47.06 10.91
C ARG A 877 -54.36 46.88 10.13
N LEU A 878 -54.37 46.05 9.09
CA LEU A 878 -53.20 45.79 8.25
C LEU A 878 -52.71 47.08 7.58
N SER A 879 -53.63 47.88 7.03
CA SER A 879 -53.35 49.19 6.43
C SER A 879 -52.73 50.16 7.42
N LYS A 880 -53.31 50.29 8.63
CA LYS A 880 -52.78 51.15 9.70
C LYS A 880 -51.34 50.78 10.08
N ASN A 881 -51.03 49.49 10.15
CA ASN A 881 -49.71 49.02 10.59
C ASN A 881 -48.65 49.13 9.48
N TYR A 882 -49.01 48.83 8.23
CA TYR A 882 -48.02 48.62 7.15
C TYR A 882 -48.03 49.67 6.03
N ALA A 883 -48.97 50.63 6.00
CA ALA A 883 -49.02 51.65 4.94
C ALA A 883 -47.72 52.47 4.81
N GLY A 884 -47.01 52.70 5.92
CA GLY A 884 -45.73 53.42 5.93
C GLY A 884 -44.61 52.74 5.15
N PHE A 885 -44.71 51.45 4.85
CA PHE A 885 -43.72 50.71 4.06
C PHE A 885 -43.88 50.90 2.55
N ALA A 886 -44.99 51.48 2.09
CA ALA A 886 -45.27 51.60 0.65
C ALA A 886 -44.22 52.44 -0.09
N GLU A 887 -43.73 53.54 0.50
CA GLU A 887 -42.79 54.46 -0.14
C GLU A 887 -41.36 53.89 -0.30
N GLY A 888 -41.01 52.89 0.52
CA GLY A 888 -39.71 52.19 0.48
C GLY A 888 -39.74 50.82 -0.18
N ALA A 889 -40.89 50.38 -0.69
CA ALA A 889 -41.09 49.05 -1.25
C ALA A 889 -40.67 48.96 -2.72
N ARG A 890 -40.37 47.75 -3.19
CA ARG A 890 -40.14 47.47 -4.62
C ARG A 890 -41.40 47.64 -5.45
N SER A 891 -42.57 47.37 -4.86
CA SER A 891 -43.88 47.55 -5.50
C SER A 891 -44.81 48.49 -4.72
N PRO A 892 -44.54 49.82 -4.66
CA PRO A 892 -45.32 50.78 -3.89
C PRO A 892 -46.80 50.79 -4.27
N GLY A 893 -47.09 50.74 -5.58
CA GLY A 893 -48.46 50.72 -6.10
C GLY A 893 -49.22 49.47 -5.69
N ALA A 894 -48.57 48.30 -5.70
CA ALA A 894 -49.21 47.05 -5.32
C ALA A 894 -49.56 47.01 -3.83
N ILE A 895 -48.67 47.52 -2.97
CA ILE A 895 -48.94 47.65 -1.53
C ILE A 895 -50.06 48.64 -1.27
N ARG A 896 -50.06 49.81 -1.94
CA ARG A 896 -51.13 50.80 -1.78
C ARG A 896 -52.51 50.24 -2.15
N VAL A 897 -52.59 49.51 -3.27
CA VAL A 897 -53.86 48.89 -3.67
C VAL A 897 -54.25 47.75 -2.73
N ALA A 898 -53.31 46.89 -2.32
CA ALA A 898 -53.59 45.80 -1.38
C ALA A 898 -54.06 46.30 0.00
N LEU A 899 -53.67 47.51 0.42
CA LEU A 899 -54.03 48.11 1.70
C LEU A 899 -55.19 49.12 1.62
N ALA A 900 -55.81 49.28 0.45
CA ALA A 900 -56.96 50.18 0.27
C ALA A 900 -58.20 49.65 1.02
N GLY A 901 -58.93 50.53 1.70
CA GLY A 901 -60.17 50.17 2.41
C GLY A 901 -61.32 49.80 1.47
N LEU A 902 -62.28 49.00 1.96
CA LEU A 902 -63.41 48.50 1.16
C LEU A 902 -64.36 49.61 0.64
N ASP A 903 -64.36 50.79 1.28
CA ASP A 903 -65.29 51.92 1.01
C ASP A 903 -64.65 53.10 0.25
N GLY A 904 -63.41 52.96 -0.24
CA GLY A 904 -62.76 54.02 -1.03
C GLY A 904 -63.45 54.21 -2.38
N GLY A 905 -63.87 55.45 -2.70
CA GLY A 905 -64.62 55.83 -3.91
C GLY A 905 -63.90 55.68 -5.27
N ASP A 906 -62.88 54.84 -5.33
CA ASP A 906 -62.22 54.36 -6.56
C ASP A 906 -61.86 52.88 -6.38
N SER A 907 -62.74 52.11 -5.73
CA SER A 907 -62.54 50.71 -5.35
C SER A 907 -62.24 49.89 -6.59
N GLY A 908 -60.97 49.48 -6.73
CA GLY A 908 -60.54 48.54 -7.75
C GLY A 908 -61.50 47.36 -7.81
N ARG A 909 -61.89 46.98 -9.01
CA ARG A 909 -62.78 45.83 -9.22
C ARG A 909 -62.14 44.60 -8.56
N PRO A 910 -62.90 43.58 -8.13
CA PRO A 910 -62.31 42.31 -7.67
C PRO A 910 -61.26 41.72 -8.64
N GLN A 911 -61.34 42.10 -9.92
CA GLN A 911 -60.37 41.81 -10.98
C GLN A 911 -58.99 42.46 -10.76
N ASP A 912 -58.91 43.66 -10.20
CA ASP A 912 -57.66 44.38 -9.91
C ASP A 912 -56.90 43.69 -8.77
N PHE A 913 -57.61 43.21 -7.75
CA PHE A 913 -57.05 42.42 -6.65
C PHE A 913 -56.62 41.01 -7.09
N ALA A 914 -57.34 40.40 -8.04
CA ALA A 914 -56.94 39.13 -8.65
C ALA A 914 -55.65 39.29 -9.50
N ALA A 915 -55.52 40.39 -10.24
CA ALA A 915 -54.32 40.71 -11.02
C ALA A 915 -53.10 41.03 -10.10
N LEU A 916 -53.32 41.75 -9.01
CA LEU A 916 -52.29 42.00 -7.97
C LEU A 916 -51.79 40.72 -7.32
N SER A 917 -52.71 39.80 -7.03
CA SER A 917 -52.38 38.50 -6.45
C SER A 917 -51.64 37.58 -7.42
N ALA A 918 -51.90 37.71 -8.73
CA ALA A 918 -51.14 37.01 -9.77
C ALA A 918 -49.71 37.54 -9.92
N GLY A 919 -49.48 38.84 -9.65
CA GLY A 919 -48.14 39.45 -9.61
C GLY A 919 -47.33 39.13 -8.34
N ALA A 920 -47.99 38.80 -7.24
CA ALA A 920 -47.38 38.42 -5.97
C ALA A 920 -47.23 36.89 -5.86
N ASP A 921 -46.31 36.29 -6.62
CA ASP A 921 -46.10 34.84 -6.62
C ASP A 921 -45.29 34.36 -5.39
N ALA A 922 -45.97 33.72 -4.42
CA ALA A 922 -45.34 33.13 -3.25
C ALA A 922 -44.34 32.02 -3.60
N TYR A 923 -44.50 31.37 -4.75
CA TYR A 923 -43.56 30.36 -5.23
C TYR A 923 -42.22 30.98 -5.64
N ALA A 924 -42.23 32.08 -6.40
CA ALA A 924 -41.02 32.85 -6.75
C ALA A 924 -40.29 33.37 -5.50
N GLY A 925 -41.02 33.90 -4.52
CA GLY A 925 -40.46 34.34 -3.25
C GLY A 925 -39.80 33.20 -2.45
N TRP A 926 -40.42 32.02 -2.45
CA TRP A 926 -39.83 30.81 -1.85
C TRP A 926 -38.55 30.36 -2.56
N ILE A 927 -38.50 30.39 -3.90
CA ILE A 927 -37.27 30.07 -4.66
C ILE A 927 -36.14 31.03 -4.25
N ALA A 928 -36.41 32.33 -4.25
CA ALA A 928 -35.40 33.34 -3.91
C ALA A 928 -34.84 33.15 -2.50
N GLN A 929 -35.72 32.88 -1.52
CA GLN A 929 -35.33 32.56 -0.15
C GLN A 929 -34.49 31.27 -0.09
N THR A 930 -34.94 30.20 -0.75
CA THR A 930 -34.26 28.90 -0.75
C THR A 930 -32.85 29.01 -1.36
N LYS A 931 -32.70 29.74 -2.46
CA LYS A 931 -31.36 30.04 -3.04
C LYS A 931 -30.49 30.85 -2.09
N ALA A 932 -31.05 31.82 -1.36
CA ALA A 932 -30.32 32.58 -0.36
C ALA A 932 -29.84 31.69 0.81
N GLU A 933 -30.66 30.73 1.24
CA GLU A 933 -30.29 29.75 2.26
C GLU A 933 -29.17 28.81 1.77
N PHE A 934 -29.21 28.36 0.52
CA PHE A 934 -28.11 27.61 -0.09
C PHE A 934 -26.82 28.43 -0.14
N ARG A 935 -26.90 29.72 -0.50
CA ARG A 935 -25.76 30.64 -0.49
C ARG A 935 -25.18 30.86 0.91
N ALA A 936 -26.01 31.08 1.92
CA ALA A 936 -25.57 31.30 3.30
C ALA A 936 -24.80 30.09 3.86
N LYS A 937 -25.21 28.87 3.49
CA LYS A 937 -24.52 27.63 3.87
C LYS A 937 -23.15 27.46 3.20
N THR A 938 -22.85 28.22 2.15
CA THR A 938 -21.52 28.26 1.49
C THR A 938 -20.51 29.13 2.22
N GLY A 939 -20.97 30.13 3.00
CA GLY A 939 -20.13 31.17 3.61
C GLY A 939 -19.59 30.87 5.01
N ALA A 940 -19.84 29.69 5.59
CA ALA A 940 -19.38 29.33 6.95
C ALA A 940 -17.87 28.99 7.03
N GLY A 941 -17.06 29.61 6.17
CA GLY A 941 -15.60 29.48 6.12
C GLY A 941 -14.90 30.82 5.91
N GLN A 942 -15.49 31.92 6.39
CA GLN A 942 -14.77 33.17 6.65
C GLN A 942 -14.43 33.28 8.13
#